data_AF-A0A1C5K0H0-F1
#
_entry.id   AF-A0A1C5K0H0-F1
#
_cell.length_a   1.000
_cell.length_b   1.000
_cell.length_c   1.000
_cell.angle_alpha   90.00
_cell.angle_beta   90.00
_cell.angle_gamma   90.00
#
_symmetry.space_group_name_H-M   'P 1'
#
loop_
_entity.id
_entity.type
_entity.pdbx_description
1 polymer ?
#
loop_
_entity_poly.entity_id
_entity_poly.type
_entity_poly.pdbx_seq_one_letter_code
_entity_poly.pdbx_strand_id
1 'polypeptide(L)'
;MRTRSRSARAAGALLLTPLLALPGPSPAAVAAGPTVATDTAAEDAPVASSGPAGPVTLARRPTPAAAPVAGLEPAGGLETAKTTRPVAPGLDLTSFDRYDAEGWLRADALTADLSGGLTVDYVNSGAVTRDEPLRAAVDRSRAVAAVNGDFFDINNSGAAQGVGIRSGELIQSPVAGHPNAAALDGAGLGRIIQVGFEGTATLPTGPVGLTQFNNMVQRDGIGVFTPLWGTYTRARAVGGAARTVEVTVTGGRVAAVAGTAGDGPVPAGTTVLLGREAGADALAAPRPGDPVDVTWRPRAADGGELRSAVGGGNVLVRDGVVQDIADRTLAPRTSVGFSADGRRMVMLTVDGRSVDSRGVTQTEMGRMMVELGAANALNLDGGGSSTLLAREPGAAAVQVENAPSDGTERPVPNGLAVYAPQGSGRLTGYWLETASDPTAAPGVAPVRGGRPDRVFPGLTRRLTAAGYDETYGPAAGEPRWRANPAAQGTVDDDGVFRAGAAGRATVTAWREEARGTLDLTVLGPLDRIGSTVERLGLNRSGDTGVFGVVGYDAEGNTAPIEPADLRLEYDRELLDVTPTADGNLSVRALRDSGSALLTAHVGGSTTVLPVTVGLTDVPVAGFDDAAAWRFSQARATGSVAPAPGHTGTGLKLAYDFGQSTGTRAAYADPPAWIDVPGQPQAFGMWIKGNGRGEWPSLHLHDAQDTQHVLRGPYVTWTGWRYVEFAVPAGVQYPVRVRRFYVAETDPAKQYTSELVIDDLVAKVPPALDAPAEPYRTDRVVLRDGTVDGAPWRFAVLSDAQFVAADPDSDLVAQARRTLREIRAAKPDFLVIDGDFVDTAYPADFALAKRILDEELGDALPWYYVPGNHEVMGAPIGNFRAAFGDTSRVFDHAGTRFVTLNSSAGSLRGSGFDQVELLRRTLDSAAADPAVGSVAVLFHHPPRDPSPAKASQLGDRKEAALVEQWLADFQHRTGKGALMVNGHVGTFHADRVDGVPYVVNGNSGKNPSTPAEQGGFTGWTEFGVDPVTGPEAEQARRDPLAEGPEWVAAEFHAHVDRLALTAPATVPVGAPARVTATLTQPGGRTVPVAAPVSADWAGSPNLHVGPADGVKPWHVARFDPATGQLTAMRPGAQVRLVVTVNGVRAEATITLTAAAPGEAPAA
;
A
#
# COMPACT_ATOMS: atom_id res chain seq x y z
N MET A 1 -13.61 -55.01 -51.24
CA MET A 1 -12.45 -55.92 -51.41
C MET A 1 -11.19 -55.11 -51.13
N ARG A 2 -10.36 -55.56 -50.18
CA ARG A 2 -8.90 -55.31 -49.96
C ARG A 2 -8.23 -54.27 -50.89
N THR A 3 -7.33 -53.35 -50.51
CA THR A 3 -6.41 -53.17 -49.36
C THR A 3 -5.48 -51.99 -49.69
N ARG A 4 -5.02 -51.24 -48.66
CA ARG A 4 -3.65 -50.67 -48.43
C ARG A 4 -3.07 -49.65 -49.44
N SER A 5 -2.21 -48.67 -49.12
CA SER A 5 -1.75 -48.02 -47.87
C SER A 5 -0.72 -46.93 -48.23
N ARG A 6 -0.69 -45.84 -47.43
CA ARG A 6 0.47 -45.05 -46.92
C ARG A 6 1.22 -43.97 -47.77
N SER A 7 1.20 -42.75 -47.18
CA SER A 7 2.30 -41.78 -46.87
C SER A 7 3.04 -41.05 -47.99
N ALA A 8 3.52 -39.80 -47.88
CA ALA A 8 3.39 -38.67 -46.92
C ALA A 8 4.14 -37.44 -47.51
N ARG A 9 3.91 -36.26 -46.89
CA ARG A 9 4.61 -34.94 -46.93
C ARG A 9 3.94 -33.82 -47.74
N ALA A 10 3.50 -32.78 -47.03
CA ALA A 10 3.50 -31.38 -47.48
C ALA A 10 3.53 -30.42 -46.28
N ALA A 11 4.15 -29.27 -46.49
CA ALA A 11 4.59 -28.26 -45.53
C ALA A 11 3.46 -27.35 -45.01
N GLY A 12 3.66 -26.79 -43.80
CA GLY A 12 2.83 -25.72 -43.23
C GLY A 12 3.59 -24.39 -43.18
N ALA A 13 2.94 -23.33 -43.65
CA ALA A 13 3.37 -21.94 -43.57
C ALA A 13 2.41 -21.17 -42.65
N LEU A 14 2.95 -20.40 -41.69
CA LEU A 14 2.20 -19.50 -40.81
C LEU A 14 2.22 -18.07 -41.36
N LEU A 15 1.07 -17.39 -41.32
CA LEU A 15 0.89 -15.97 -41.63
C LEU A 15 0.43 -15.20 -40.39
N LEU A 16 1.12 -14.09 -40.11
CA LEU A 16 0.84 -13.08 -39.09
C LEU A 16 -0.23 -12.08 -39.55
N THR A 17 -1.00 -11.55 -38.60
CA THR A 17 -1.90 -10.38 -38.76
C THR A 17 -1.33 -9.12 -38.06
N PRO A 18 -1.50 -7.90 -38.63
CA PRO A 18 -1.10 -6.63 -38.01
C PRO A 18 -2.30 -5.75 -37.58
N LEU A 19 -2.08 -4.83 -36.64
CA LEU A 19 -3.01 -3.75 -36.25
C LEU A 19 -2.41 -2.36 -36.57
N LEU A 20 -3.19 -1.53 -37.26
CA LEU A 20 -2.94 -0.14 -37.66
C LEU A 20 -4.08 0.73 -37.10
N ALA A 21 -3.75 1.90 -36.55
CA ALA A 21 -4.70 2.98 -36.26
C ALA A 21 -4.19 4.28 -36.89
N LEU A 22 -5.08 4.99 -37.59
CA LEU A 22 -4.88 6.33 -38.17
C LEU A 22 -5.64 7.37 -37.32
N PRO A 23 -5.07 8.55 -37.02
CA PRO A 23 -5.81 9.63 -36.39
C PRO A 23 -6.23 10.72 -37.39
N GLY A 24 -7.44 11.26 -37.20
CA GLY A 24 -7.91 12.52 -37.79
C GLY A 24 -7.42 13.74 -36.98
N PRO A 25 -7.57 14.97 -37.51
CA PRO A 25 -6.72 16.11 -37.14
C PRO A 25 -7.29 16.94 -36.00
N SER A 26 -6.42 17.65 -35.27
CA SER A 26 -6.78 18.82 -34.46
C SER A 26 -5.73 19.93 -34.63
N PRO A 27 -6.13 21.21 -34.66
CA PRO A 27 -5.26 22.30 -35.08
C PRO A 27 -4.46 22.94 -33.92
N ALA A 28 -3.20 23.22 -34.26
CA ALA A 28 -2.32 24.36 -33.93
C ALA A 28 -2.21 24.93 -32.49
N ALA A 29 -1.03 24.62 -31.90
CA ALA A 29 0.02 25.52 -31.38
C ALA A 29 -0.25 26.46 -30.17
N VAL A 30 0.68 26.44 -29.20
CA VAL A 30 1.69 27.51 -28.96
C VAL A 30 2.70 27.13 -27.84
N ALA A 31 3.99 27.29 -28.19
CA ALA A 31 5.20 27.63 -27.42
C ALA A 31 5.79 26.75 -26.29
N ALA A 32 7.12 26.67 -26.36
CA ALA A 32 8.07 25.87 -25.58
C ALA A 32 8.45 26.45 -24.20
N GLY A 33 8.88 25.56 -23.31
CA GLY A 33 9.59 25.85 -22.04
C GLY A 33 10.45 24.64 -21.62
N PRO A 34 11.52 24.84 -20.81
CA PRO A 34 12.75 24.06 -20.89
C PRO A 34 12.75 22.73 -20.13
N THR A 35 13.63 21.85 -20.60
CA THR A 35 13.98 20.52 -20.11
C THR A 35 14.48 20.49 -18.66
N VAL A 36 13.89 19.63 -17.83
CA VAL A 36 14.43 19.21 -16.54
C VAL A 36 14.87 17.75 -16.67
N ALA A 37 16.13 17.48 -16.31
CA ALA A 37 16.73 16.17 -16.29
C ALA A 37 16.10 15.32 -15.17
N THR A 38 15.61 14.13 -15.50
CA THR A 38 15.11 13.14 -14.54
C THR A 38 16.23 12.13 -14.26
N ASP A 39 17.01 12.37 -13.21
CA ASP A 39 17.80 11.32 -12.56
C ASP A 39 16.86 10.54 -11.64
N THR A 40 16.45 9.34 -12.06
CA THR A 40 15.76 8.38 -11.20
C THR A 40 16.79 7.67 -10.34
N ALA A 41 16.99 8.17 -9.11
CA ALA A 41 17.54 7.36 -8.02
C ALA A 41 16.49 6.29 -7.64
N ALA A 42 16.95 5.09 -7.30
CA ALA A 42 16.09 4.06 -6.71
C ALA A 42 15.53 4.60 -5.38
N GLU A 43 14.23 4.86 -5.33
CA GLU A 43 13.53 5.31 -4.13
C GLU A 43 13.28 4.12 -3.20
N ASP A 44 13.75 4.24 -1.96
CA ASP A 44 13.18 3.53 -0.82
C ASP A 44 11.70 3.90 -0.72
N ALA A 45 10.83 2.92 -0.52
CA ALA A 45 9.39 3.17 -0.37
C ALA A 45 9.13 4.12 0.80
N PRO A 46 8.33 5.19 0.62
CA PRO A 46 7.96 6.09 1.71
C PRO A 46 7.23 5.34 2.83
N VAL A 47 7.42 5.79 4.07
CA VAL A 47 6.72 5.27 5.25
C VAL A 47 5.22 5.55 5.09
N ALA A 48 4.40 4.51 5.01
CA ALA A 48 2.95 4.64 5.05
C ALA A 48 2.51 5.06 6.47
N SER A 49 1.86 6.22 6.59
CA SER A 49 1.25 6.70 7.84
C SER A 49 -0.22 6.27 7.91
N SER A 50 -0.46 4.96 7.90
CA SER A 50 -1.76 4.42 8.30
C SER A 50 -1.78 4.30 9.81
N GLY A 51 -2.18 5.39 10.48
CA GLY A 51 -2.47 5.34 11.92
C GLY A 51 -3.43 4.20 12.26
N PRO A 52 -3.37 3.62 13.47
CA PRO A 52 -4.21 2.49 13.82
C PRO A 52 -5.69 2.84 13.64
N ALA A 53 -6.42 1.98 12.94
CA ALA A 53 -7.84 1.82 13.24
C ALA A 53 -7.92 1.25 14.66
N GLY A 54 -7.96 2.15 15.66
CA GLY A 54 -8.41 1.77 16.99
C GLY A 54 -9.79 1.12 16.87
N PRO A 55 -10.22 0.29 17.85
CA PRO A 55 -11.62 -0.09 17.90
C PRO A 55 -12.44 1.20 17.81
N VAL A 56 -13.36 1.28 16.84
CA VAL A 56 -14.31 2.38 16.71
C VAL A 56 -15.07 2.47 18.03
N THR A 57 -14.55 3.29 18.94
CA THR A 57 -15.20 3.61 20.18
C THR A 57 -16.15 4.73 19.82
N LEU A 58 -17.42 4.37 19.61
CA LEU A 58 -18.50 5.35 19.78
C LEU A 58 -18.26 6.02 21.13
N ALA A 59 -17.90 7.30 21.09
CA ALA A 59 -17.44 8.07 22.22
C ALA A 59 -18.30 7.80 23.46
N ARG A 60 -17.64 7.47 24.57
CA ARG A 60 -18.23 7.45 25.91
C ARG A 60 -18.92 8.80 26.15
N ARG A 61 -20.23 8.76 26.43
CA ARG A 61 -21.09 9.92 26.72
C ARG A 61 -20.37 10.97 27.60
N PRO A 62 -20.23 12.23 27.14
CA PRO A 62 -20.07 13.36 28.03
C PRO A 62 -21.37 13.63 28.78
N THR A 63 -21.26 14.16 29.99
CA THR A 63 -22.36 14.76 30.77
C THR A 63 -23.14 15.81 29.95
N PRO A 64 -24.44 16.00 30.20
CA PRO A 64 -25.32 16.69 29.26
C PRO A 64 -25.07 18.21 29.24
N ALA A 65 -24.32 18.67 28.26
CA ALA A 65 -24.37 20.03 27.75
C ALA A 65 -24.17 19.98 26.22
N ALA A 66 -25.22 20.36 25.49
CA ALA A 66 -25.40 20.30 24.04
C ALA A 66 -25.46 18.87 23.44
N ALA A 67 -26.58 18.58 22.76
CA ALA A 67 -26.76 17.34 22.02
C ALA A 67 -25.72 17.22 20.89
N PRO A 68 -25.06 16.06 20.69
CA PRO A 68 -24.21 15.86 19.53
C PRO A 68 -25.09 15.80 18.29
N VAL A 69 -24.78 16.62 17.29
CA VAL A 69 -25.39 16.52 15.97
C VAL A 69 -24.87 15.22 15.35
N ALA A 70 -25.74 14.21 15.29
CA ALA A 70 -25.48 13.01 14.50
C ALA A 70 -25.58 13.37 13.00
N GLY A 71 -24.60 12.92 12.22
CA GLY A 71 -24.73 12.75 10.77
C GLY A 71 -24.70 14.02 9.93
N LEU A 72 -23.49 14.49 9.61
CA LEU A 72 -23.20 15.18 8.35
C LEU A 72 -21.83 14.66 7.91
N GLU A 73 -21.84 13.62 7.06
CA GLU A 73 -20.69 13.32 6.22
C GLU A 73 -20.31 14.64 5.50
N PRO A 74 -19.04 15.06 5.52
CA PRO A 74 -18.58 16.24 4.79
C PRO A 74 -18.95 16.12 3.30
N ALA A 75 -19.07 17.24 2.60
CA ALA A 75 -19.60 17.27 1.24
C ALA A 75 -18.72 16.45 0.26
N GLY A 76 -19.14 15.20 0.00
CA GLY A 76 -18.62 14.32 -1.04
C GLY A 76 -17.37 13.53 -0.66
N GLY A 77 -17.52 12.45 0.11
CA GLY A 77 -16.46 11.49 0.43
C GLY A 77 -16.83 10.62 1.63
N LEU A 78 -16.12 9.51 1.82
CA LEU A 78 -16.24 8.60 2.97
C LEU A 78 -15.11 8.90 3.96
N GLU A 79 -15.44 9.16 5.23
CA GLU A 79 -14.45 9.15 6.31
C GLU A 79 -14.07 7.69 6.61
N THR A 80 -12.82 7.28 6.33
CA THR A 80 -12.37 5.89 6.47
C THR A 80 -11.62 5.64 7.77
N ALA A 81 -11.02 6.68 8.36
CA ALA A 81 -10.38 6.63 9.67
C ALA A 81 -10.41 8.01 10.34
N LYS A 82 -10.53 8.03 11.66
CA LYS A 82 -10.41 9.25 12.47
C LYS A 82 -9.99 8.97 13.90
N THR A 83 -9.00 9.69 14.38
CA THR A 83 -8.52 9.63 15.75
C THR A 83 -8.32 11.03 16.30
N THR A 84 -8.60 11.23 17.59
CA THR A 84 -8.37 12.51 18.28
C THR A 84 -7.64 12.25 19.59
N ARG A 85 -6.59 13.02 19.86
CA ARG A 85 -5.86 13.00 21.13
C ARG A 85 -5.57 14.41 21.66
N PRO A 86 -5.56 14.61 22.98
CA PRO A 86 -5.14 15.88 23.56
C PRO A 86 -3.62 16.05 23.40
N VAL A 87 -3.18 17.29 23.18
CA VAL A 87 -1.76 17.70 23.16
C VAL A 87 -1.43 18.58 24.37
N ALA A 88 -2.37 19.46 24.72
CA ALA A 88 -2.35 20.34 25.90
C ALA A 88 -3.79 20.72 26.27
N PRO A 89 -4.06 21.31 27.45
CA PRO A 89 -5.39 21.79 27.79
C PRO A 89 -5.90 22.81 26.78
N GLY A 90 -7.01 22.50 26.11
CA GLY A 90 -7.58 23.31 25.04
C GLY A 90 -6.91 23.12 23.67
N LEU A 91 -6.00 22.14 23.51
CA LEU A 91 -5.36 21.82 22.24
C LEU A 91 -5.51 20.32 21.94
N ASP A 92 -6.24 19.99 20.88
CA ASP A 92 -6.45 18.63 20.41
C ASP A 92 -5.86 18.45 19.01
N LEU A 93 -5.24 17.28 18.78
CA LEU A 93 -4.85 16.80 17.45
C LEU A 93 -5.91 15.82 16.96
N THR A 94 -6.42 16.04 15.75
CA THR A 94 -7.31 15.11 15.05
C THR A 94 -6.68 14.69 13.72
N SER A 95 -6.44 13.40 13.57
CA SER A 95 -5.96 12.79 12.34
C SER A 95 -7.12 12.08 11.64
N PHE A 96 -7.26 12.23 10.33
CA PHE A 96 -8.34 11.60 9.58
C PHE A 96 -7.98 11.27 8.14
N ASP A 97 -8.61 10.22 7.63
CA ASP A 97 -8.53 9.78 6.25
C ASP A 97 -9.90 9.94 5.58
N ARG A 98 -9.91 10.45 4.35
CA ARG A 98 -11.09 10.51 3.50
C ARG A 98 -10.85 9.79 2.20
N TYR A 99 -11.92 9.23 1.65
CA TYR A 99 -11.92 8.59 0.36
C TYR A 99 -13.07 9.08 -0.51
N ASP A 100 -12.77 9.66 -1.67
CA ASP A 100 -13.77 10.19 -2.59
C ASP A 100 -13.51 9.72 -4.04
N ALA A 101 -14.32 10.23 -4.98
CA ALA A 101 -14.18 9.90 -6.40
C ALA A 101 -12.84 10.36 -7.00
N GLU A 102 -12.21 11.37 -6.42
CA GLU A 102 -10.92 11.92 -6.84
C GLU A 102 -9.74 11.16 -6.23
N GLY A 103 -9.91 10.53 -5.06
CA GLY A 103 -8.95 9.59 -4.46
C GLY A 103 -8.87 9.66 -2.94
N TRP A 104 -7.77 9.15 -2.40
CA TRP A 104 -7.48 9.19 -0.96
C TRP A 104 -6.96 10.55 -0.51
N LEU A 105 -7.30 10.91 0.71
CA LEU A 105 -6.82 12.09 1.43
C LEU A 105 -6.42 11.70 2.85
N ARG A 106 -5.25 12.16 3.28
CA ARG A 106 -4.75 12.06 4.65
C ARG A 106 -4.55 13.47 5.21
N ALA A 107 -5.10 13.75 6.37
CA ALA A 107 -5.04 15.06 6.97
C ALA A 107 -4.91 15.03 8.50
N ASP A 108 -4.25 16.06 9.04
CA ASP A 108 -4.02 16.24 10.47
C ASP A 108 -4.38 17.68 10.86
N ALA A 109 -5.21 17.82 11.89
CA ALA A 109 -5.77 19.09 12.34
C ALA A 109 -5.51 19.32 13.82
N LEU A 110 -4.79 20.39 14.14
CA LEU A 110 -4.68 20.92 15.50
C LEU A 110 -5.79 21.94 15.71
N THR A 111 -6.60 21.74 16.75
CA THR A 111 -7.64 22.66 17.17
C THR A 111 -7.27 23.26 18.52
N ALA A 112 -7.09 24.58 18.59
CA ALA A 112 -6.73 25.30 19.80
C ALA A 112 -7.86 26.24 20.27
N ASP A 113 -8.17 26.19 21.56
CA ASP A 113 -8.95 27.20 22.28
C ASP A 113 -8.00 28.26 22.85
N LEU A 114 -8.00 29.43 22.22
CA LEU A 114 -7.18 30.58 22.57
C LEU A 114 -7.76 31.40 23.74
N SER A 115 -8.96 31.06 24.24
CA SER A 115 -9.52 31.71 25.43
C SER A 115 -8.94 31.18 26.75
N GLY A 116 -8.23 30.05 26.68
CA GLY A 116 -7.56 29.41 27.81
C GLY A 116 -6.13 29.91 28.05
N GLY A 117 -5.27 29.02 28.54
CA GLY A 117 -3.86 29.32 28.86
C GLY A 117 -2.88 29.16 27.69
N LEU A 118 -3.35 28.77 26.50
CA LEU A 118 -2.50 28.57 25.34
C LEU A 118 -1.98 29.91 24.80
N THR A 119 -0.75 29.91 24.31
CA THR A 119 -0.21 31.05 23.56
C THR A 119 0.36 30.58 22.23
N VAL A 120 0.33 31.45 21.21
CA VAL A 120 0.81 31.13 19.87
C VAL A 120 1.80 32.19 19.42
N ASP A 121 2.99 31.78 18.97
CA ASP A 121 4.04 32.70 18.56
C ASP A 121 4.80 32.22 17.32
N TYR A 122 5.50 33.14 16.68
CA TYR A 122 6.37 32.88 15.54
C TYR A 122 7.64 32.14 16.01
N VAL A 123 7.96 31.04 15.35
CA VAL A 123 9.19 30.27 15.60
C VAL A 123 10.06 30.26 14.36
N ASN A 124 11.38 30.39 14.54
CA ASN A 124 12.37 30.27 13.47
C ASN A 124 13.71 29.78 14.01
N SER A 125 14.66 29.59 13.10
CA SER A 125 16.01 29.08 13.42
C SER A 125 16.90 30.03 14.22
N GLY A 126 16.42 31.23 14.55
CA GLY A 126 17.16 32.31 15.21
C GLY A 126 17.73 33.38 14.26
N ALA A 127 17.75 33.12 12.96
CA ALA A 127 18.11 34.08 11.91
C ALA A 127 17.15 33.94 10.72
N VAL A 128 16.95 35.01 9.96
CA VAL A 128 16.04 35.06 8.80
C VAL A 128 16.56 34.21 7.65
N THR A 129 17.87 34.21 7.40
CA THR A 129 18.51 33.45 6.31
C THR A 129 19.05 32.09 6.73
N ARG A 130 18.39 31.47 7.72
CA ARG A 130 18.72 30.12 8.18
C ARG A 130 17.44 29.30 8.23
N ASP A 131 17.31 28.38 7.29
CA ASP A 131 16.34 27.31 7.32
C ASP A 131 16.89 26.10 8.10
N GLU A 132 15.99 25.37 8.73
CA GLU A 132 16.26 24.07 9.35
C GLU A 132 14.94 23.29 9.43
N PRO A 133 14.96 21.96 9.63
CA PRO A 133 13.73 21.23 9.92
C PRO A 133 12.99 21.89 11.09
N LEU A 134 11.71 22.21 10.93
CA LEU A 134 10.89 22.97 11.87
C LEU A 134 11.00 22.42 13.30
N ARG A 135 11.04 21.09 13.45
CA ARG A 135 11.19 20.40 14.74
C ARG A 135 12.35 20.94 15.57
N ALA A 136 13.50 21.22 14.95
CA ALA A 136 14.67 21.72 15.66
C ALA A 136 14.43 23.10 16.30
N ALA A 137 13.67 23.98 15.65
CA ALA A 137 13.31 25.28 16.19
C ALA A 137 12.23 25.16 17.28
N VAL A 138 11.24 24.28 17.05
CA VAL A 138 10.12 24.03 17.96
C VAL A 138 10.60 23.43 19.28
N ASP A 139 11.42 22.38 19.25
CA ASP A 139 12.00 21.74 20.44
C ASP A 139 12.86 22.72 21.24
N ARG A 140 13.69 23.53 20.56
CA ARG A 140 14.49 24.58 21.23
C ARG A 140 13.60 25.61 21.93
N SER A 141 12.47 25.96 21.35
CA SER A 141 11.52 26.90 21.93
C SER A 141 10.61 26.28 23.00
N ARG A 142 10.56 24.95 23.11
CA ARG A 142 9.68 24.17 23.99
C ARG A 142 8.18 24.36 23.70
N ALA A 143 7.84 24.59 22.44
CA ALA A 143 6.44 24.53 22.01
C ALA A 143 5.93 23.08 22.06
N VAL A 144 4.61 22.94 22.23
CA VAL A 144 3.94 21.63 22.32
C VAL A 144 3.36 21.17 20.98
N ALA A 145 3.20 22.10 20.04
CA ALA A 145 2.79 21.82 18.68
C ALA A 145 3.20 22.95 17.74
N ALA A 146 3.28 22.69 16.44
CA ALA A 146 3.52 23.72 15.43
C ALA A 146 3.11 23.26 14.04
N VAL A 147 2.97 24.20 13.12
CA VAL A 147 3.00 23.94 11.67
C VAL A 147 4.02 24.81 10.98
N ASN A 148 4.49 24.39 9.80
CA ASN A 148 5.34 25.23 8.95
C ASN A 148 4.64 26.53 8.57
N GLY A 149 5.43 27.56 8.30
CA GLY A 149 4.95 28.91 8.05
C GLY A 149 4.97 29.28 6.58
N ASP A 150 5.74 30.31 6.29
CA ASP A 150 5.61 31.13 5.09
C ASP A 150 6.34 30.59 3.86
N PHE A 151 5.99 31.12 2.69
CA PHE A 151 6.76 30.93 1.46
C PHE A 151 8.14 31.56 1.60
N PHE A 152 9.14 31.00 0.90
CA PHE A 152 10.52 31.42 1.11
C PHE A 152 11.41 31.26 -0.12
N ASP A 153 12.59 31.88 -0.05
CA ASP A 153 13.62 31.85 -1.09
C ASP A 153 14.43 30.53 -1.05
N ILE A 154 13.71 29.42 -1.30
CA ILE A 154 14.09 28.01 -1.03
C ILE A 154 15.40 27.50 -1.64
N ASN A 155 15.86 28.09 -2.73
CA ASN A 155 17.12 27.69 -3.40
C ASN A 155 18.23 28.71 -3.23
N ASN A 156 18.11 29.61 -2.24
CA ASN A 156 19.02 30.73 -2.08
C ASN A 156 19.15 31.16 -0.62
N SER A 157 18.59 32.30 -0.23
CA SER A 157 18.78 32.83 1.12
C SER A 157 18.02 32.07 2.21
N GLY A 158 17.03 31.25 1.85
CA GLY A 158 16.11 30.62 2.79
C GLY A 158 15.14 31.61 3.45
N ALA A 159 15.22 32.92 3.20
CA ALA A 159 14.40 33.92 3.88
C ALA A 159 12.91 33.81 3.53
N ALA A 160 12.06 33.92 4.54
CA ALA A 160 10.61 34.01 4.39
C ALA A 160 10.18 35.31 3.67
N GLN A 161 9.12 35.22 2.86
CA GLN A 161 8.68 36.29 1.97
C GLN A 161 7.71 37.27 2.62
N GLY A 162 6.84 36.82 3.50
CA GLY A 162 5.89 37.62 4.27
C GLY A 162 6.45 38.08 5.62
N VAL A 163 5.54 38.60 6.46
CA VAL A 163 5.91 39.17 7.76
C VAL A 163 6.25 38.09 8.78
N GLY A 164 7.22 38.36 9.65
CA GLY A 164 7.44 37.60 10.88
C GLY A 164 7.42 38.54 12.07
N ILE A 165 6.50 38.32 13.01
CA ILE A 165 6.45 39.04 14.29
C ILE A 165 6.52 38.01 15.40
N ARG A 166 7.51 38.13 16.29
CA ARG A 166 7.70 37.26 17.45
C ARG A 166 7.63 38.07 18.73
N SER A 167 6.70 37.76 19.62
CA SER A 167 6.55 38.47 20.90
C SER A 167 6.53 40.02 20.76
N GLY A 168 5.90 40.53 19.71
CA GLY A 168 5.78 41.95 19.37
C GLY A 168 6.98 42.54 18.60
N GLU A 169 8.08 41.80 18.47
CA GLU A 169 9.26 42.22 17.72
C GLU A 169 9.12 41.85 16.24
N LEU A 170 9.38 42.81 15.34
CA LEU A 170 9.48 42.54 13.91
C LEU A 170 10.76 41.77 13.61
N ILE A 171 10.64 40.56 13.08
CA ILE A 171 11.77 39.72 12.66
C ILE A 171 12.14 40.00 11.20
N GLN A 172 11.13 39.99 10.32
CA GLN A 172 11.23 40.45 8.93
C GLN A 172 9.93 41.11 8.46
N SER A 173 10.05 42.11 7.57
CA SER A 173 8.92 42.70 6.85
C SER A 173 8.49 41.83 5.66
N PRO A 174 7.25 41.94 5.16
CA PRO A 174 6.87 41.28 3.91
C PRO A 174 7.53 41.94 2.68
N VAL A 175 7.77 41.13 1.66
CA VAL A 175 8.09 41.58 0.30
C VAL A 175 6.82 41.96 -0.45
N ALA A 176 6.97 42.68 -1.57
CA ALA A 176 5.84 43.04 -2.43
C ALA A 176 5.08 41.76 -2.89
N GLY A 177 3.76 41.75 -2.71
CA GLY A 177 2.90 40.62 -3.08
C GLY A 177 2.60 39.63 -1.96
N HIS A 178 3.28 39.73 -0.80
CA HIS A 178 3.07 38.83 0.36
C HIS A 178 2.54 39.54 1.61
N PRO A 179 1.45 40.34 1.53
CA PRO A 179 0.98 41.13 2.67
C PRO A 179 0.15 40.32 3.69
N ASN A 180 -0.39 39.16 3.30
CA ASN A 180 -1.34 38.42 4.13
C ASN A 180 -0.61 37.66 5.24
N ALA A 181 -1.18 37.67 6.44
CA ALA A 181 -0.62 37.00 7.61
C ALA A 181 -1.73 36.42 8.50
N ALA A 182 -1.41 35.33 9.16
CA ALA A 182 -2.13 34.86 10.32
C ALA A 182 -1.50 35.51 11.55
N ALA A 183 -2.29 36.25 12.33
CA ALA A 183 -1.79 37.09 13.39
C ALA A 183 -2.61 36.95 14.68
N LEU A 184 -1.95 37.11 15.82
CA LEU A 184 -2.57 37.24 17.13
C LEU A 184 -2.27 38.62 17.70
N ASP A 185 -3.28 39.22 18.34
CA ASP A 185 -3.11 40.48 19.07
C ASP A 185 -2.61 40.27 20.51
N GLY A 186 -2.45 41.38 21.24
CA GLY A 186 -2.03 41.34 22.65
C GLY A 186 -2.98 40.60 23.59
N ALA A 187 -4.26 40.42 23.20
CA ALA A 187 -5.25 39.66 23.96
C ALA A 187 -5.25 38.17 23.58
N GLY A 188 -4.45 37.74 22.59
CA GLY A 188 -4.40 36.37 22.11
C GLY A 188 -5.53 36.02 21.14
N LEU A 189 -6.27 37.01 20.62
CA LEU A 189 -7.30 36.77 19.61
C LEU A 189 -6.66 36.68 18.23
N GLY A 190 -7.01 35.62 17.50
CA GLY A 190 -6.47 35.32 16.19
C GLY A 190 -7.30 35.92 15.04
N ARG A 191 -6.61 36.37 13.98
CA ARG A 191 -7.23 36.89 12.75
C ARG A 191 -6.34 36.70 11.52
N ILE A 192 -6.96 36.69 10.35
CA ILE A 192 -6.26 36.78 9.06
C ILE A 192 -6.28 38.25 8.62
N ILE A 193 -5.11 38.85 8.46
CA ILE A 193 -4.97 40.29 8.19
C ILE A 193 -3.85 40.59 7.21
N GLN A 194 -3.87 41.77 6.60
CA GLN A 194 -2.72 42.30 5.88
C GLN A 194 -1.80 43.08 6.82
N VAL A 195 -0.51 42.80 6.74
CA VAL A 195 0.53 43.49 7.50
C VAL A 195 1.51 44.09 6.51
N GLY A 196 1.75 45.39 6.60
CA GLY A 196 2.78 46.10 5.84
C GLY A 196 3.97 46.47 6.73
N PHE A 197 4.84 47.30 6.17
CA PHE A 197 6.00 47.85 6.85
C PHE A 197 6.02 49.36 6.72
N GLU A 198 6.35 50.05 7.81
CA GLU A 198 6.57 51.49 7.83
C GLU A 198 7.92 51.74 8.51
N GLY A 199 8.84 52.39 7.81
CA GLY A 199 10.12 52.78 8.39
C GLY A 199 10.67 54.05 7.76
N THR A 200 11.44 54.81 8.55
CA THR A 200 12.08 56.06 8.13
C THR A 200 13.48 56.12 8.70
N ALA A 201 14.45 56.52 7.87
CA ALA A 201 15.78 56.91 8.33
C ALA A 201 15.95 58.42 8.14
N THR A 202 16.33 59.14 9.19
CA THR A 202 16.64 60.57 9.13
C THR A 202 18.13 60.74 8.90
N LEU A 203 18.50 61.10 7.67
CA LEU A 203 19.87 61.39 7.27
C LEU A 203 20.14 62.91 7.39
N PRO A 204 21.41 63.37 7.34
CA PRO A 204 21.71 64.79 7.30
C PRO A 204 21.07 65.55 6.13
N THR A 205 20.75 64.84 5.04
CA THR A 205 20.09 65.37 3.84
C THR A 205 18.57 65.43 3.95
N GLY A 206 17.98 64.86 5.01
CA GLY A 206 16.55 64.75 5.22
C GLY A 206 16.07 63.31 5.46
N PRO A 207 14.78 63.12 5.76
CA PRO A 207 14.20 61.80 5.96
C PRO A 207 14.09 61.02 4.64
N VAL A 208 14.39 59.73 4.69
CA VAL A 208 14.20 58.76 3.60
C VAL A 208 13.32 57.60 4.06
N GLY A 209 12.46 57.11 3.17
CA GLY A 209 11.59 55.97 3.45
C GLY A 209 12.34 54.65 3.41
N LEU A 210 12.05 53.77 4.36
CA LEU A 210 12.54 52.40 4.40
C LEU A 210 11.44 51.48 3.87
N THR A 211 11.79 50.56 3.00
CA THR A 211 10.83 49.73 2.28
C THR A 211 10.77 48.30 2.80
N GLN A 212 11.89 47.79 3.32
CA GLN A 212 11.98 46.44 3.89
C GLN A 212 12.85 46.38 5.14
N PHE A 213 12.61 45.36 5.96
CA PHE A 213 13.34 45.01 7.17
C PHE A 213 13.70 43.53 7.12
N ASN A 214 15.01 43.22 7.14
CA ASN A 214 15.58 41.88 7.00
C ASN A 214 14.97 41.06 5.85
N ASN A 215 14.71 41.68 4.71
CA ASN A 215 14.11 40.99 3.57
C ASN A 215 14.58 41.57 2.23
N MET A 216 14.13 40.98 1.13
CA MET A 216 14.45 41.38 -0.24
C MET A 216 13.99 42.81 -0.52
N VAL A 217 14.92 43.67 -0.93
CA VAL A 217 14.66 45.10 -1.15
C VAL A 217 14.00 45.30 -2.49
N GLN A 218 12.83 45.95 -2.49
CA GLN A 218 12.12 46.29 -3.72
C GLN A 218 12.91 47.31 -4.55
N ARG A 219 12.64 47.35 -5.86
CA ARG A 219 13.26 48.33 -6.78
C ARG A 219 13.11 49.76 -6.24
N ASP A 220 14.16 50.56 -6.38
CA ASP A 220 14.24 51.95 -5.89
C ASP A 220 14.13 52.11 -4.36
N GLY A 221 14.14 51.01 -3.61
CA GLY A 221 13.94 50.98 -2.17
C GLY A 221 15.22 51.00 -1.33
N ILE A 222 15.01 51.10 -0.01
CA ILE A 222 16.04 50.99 1.03
C ILE A 222 15.60 49.91 2.03
N GLY A 223 16.40 48.86 2.16
CA GLY A 223 16.22 47.83 3.17
C GLY A 223 17.00 48.12 4.44
N VAL A 224 16.47 47.70 5.59
CA VAL A 224 17.14 47.70 6.88
C VAL A 224 17.56 46.28 7.22
N PHE A 225 18.82 46.06 7.56
CA PHE A 225 19.36 44.77 7.98
C PHE A 225 19.92 44.85 9.38
N THR A 226 19.54 43.90 10.23
CA THR A 226 19.98 43.75 11.62
C THR A 226 20.70 42.42 11.80
N PRO A 227 21.24 42.11 13.00
CA PRO A 227 21.85 40.80 13.25
C PRO A 227 20.92 39.61 12.97
N LEU A 228 19.59 39.84 13.00
CA LEU A 228 18.59 38.83 12.67
C LEU A 228 18.68 38.35 11.22
N TRP A 229 19.28 39.12 10.29
CA TRP A 229 19.46 38.67 8.91
C TRP A 229 20.21 37.33 8.84
N GLY A 230 21.22 37.13 9.68
CA GLY A 230 22.09 35.95 9.65
C GLY A 230 23.33 36.16 8.77
N THR A 231 23.94 35.07 8.33
CA THR A 231 25.25 35.07 7.67
C THR A 231 25.19 35.12 6.15
N TYR A 232 24.01 34.95 5.54
CA TYR A 232 23.87 34.94 4.10
C TYR A 232 24.18 36.31 3.48
N THR A 233 24.72 36.34 2.27
CA THR A 233 25.09 37.59 1.61
C THR A 233 23.88 38.50 1.41
N ARG A 234 24.03 39.79 1.77
CA ARG A 234 22.99 40.80 1.51
C ARG A 234 22.90 41.16 0.02
N ALA A 235 23.87 40.76 -0.80
CA ALA A 235 23.81 40.93 -2.25
C ALA A 235 22.57 40.26 -2.86
N ARG A 236 22.08 39.16 -2.28
CA ARG A 236 20.82 38.52 -2.70
C ARG A 236 19.63 39.46 -2.55
N ALA A 237 19.57 40.25 -1.48
CA ALA A 237 18.46 41.15 -1.20
C ALA A 237 18.33 42.31 -2.21
N VAL A 238 19.39 42.60 -2.95
CA VAL A 238 19.42 43.61 -4.02
C VAL A 238 19.77 42.98 -5.38
N GLY A 239 19.47 41.69 -5.55
CA GLY A 239 19.74 40.95 -6.77
C GLY A 239 19.23 41.66 -8.03
N GLY A 240 20.10 41.77 -9.05
CA GLY A 240 19.79 42.44 -10.30
C GLY A 240 19.74 43.97 -10.23
N ALA A 241 20.17 44.58 -9.13
CA ALA A 241 20.26 46.03 -9.03
C ALA A 241 21.38 46.60 -9.90
N ALA A 242 21.09 47.71 -10.59
CA ALA A 242 22.10 48.42 -11.40
C ALA A 242 23.11 49.18 -10.54
N ARG A 243 22.71 49.56 -9.32
CA ARG A 243 23.50 50.34 -8.37
C ARG A 243 23.04 50.03 -6.94
N THR A 244 23.99 49.94 -6.03
CA THR A 244 23.75 49.66 -4.60
C THR A 244 24.58 50.60 -3.73
N VAL A 245 24.08 50.95 -2.55
CA VAL A 245 24.87 51.60 -1.49
C VAL A 245 24.49 51.00 -0.15
N GLU A 246 25.48 50.57 0.63
CA GLU A 246 25.33 50.05 1.99
C GLU A 246 25.87 51.08 2.99
N VAL A 247 25.06 51.47 3.97
CA VAL A 247 25.44 52.36 5.07
C VAL A 247 25.33 51.60 6.39
N THR A 248 26.48 51.40 7.04
CA THR A 248 26.56 50.76 8.35
C THR A 248 26.38 51.80 9.44
N VAL A 249 25.45 51.58 10.36
CA VAL A 249 25.10 52.49 11.47
C VAL A 249 25.35 51.81 12.80
N THR A 250 26.13 52.45 13.67
CA THR A 250 26.44 51.98 15.03
C THR A 250 26.27 53.14 16.01
N GLY A 251 25.53 52.93 17.10
CA GLY A 251 25.28 53.98 18.11
C GLY A 251 24.61 55.24 17.55
N GLY A 252 23.72 55.09 16.57
CA GLY A 252 23.02 56.21 15.92
C GLY A 252 23.89 57.07 14.99
N ARG A 253 25.05 56.55 14.56
CA ARG A 253 25.97 57.24 13.64
C ARG A 253 26.45 56.33 12.54
N VAL A 254 26.74 56.91 11.37
CA VAL A 254 27.36 56.18 10.25
C VAL A 254 28.76 55.71 10.68
N ALA A 255 29.00 54.41 10.63
CA ALA A 255 30.31 53.80 10.82
C ALA A 255 31.05 53.63 9.48
N ALA A 256 30.33 53.21 8.43
CA ALA A 256 30.90 52.97 7.11
C ALA A 256 29.86 53.18 6.00
N VAL A 257 30.34 53.50 4.80
CA VAL A 257 29.54 53.57 3.56
C VAL A 257 30.28 52.79 2.48
N ALA A 258 29.60 51.87 1.81
CA ALA A 258 30.15 51.03 0.75
C ALA A 258 29.25 51.05 -0.50
N GLY A 259 29.86 50.96 -1.68
CA GLY A 259 29.14 50.92 -2.96
C GLY A 259 28.57 49.54 -3.35
N THR A 260 28.80 48.53 -2.52
CA THR A 260 28.34 47.16 -2.74
C THR A 260 27.69 46.65 -1.47
N ALA A 261 26.70 45.76 -1.61
CA ALA A 261 26.16 45.02 -0.48
C ALA A 261 27.27 44.20 0.19
N GLY A 262 27.26 44.16 1.52
CA GLY A 262 28.24 43.44 2.30
C GLY A 262 27.91 41.96 2.43
N ASP A 263 28.97 41.18 2.66
CA ASP A 263 28.90 39.77 2.98
C ASP A 263 28.99 39.54 4.50
N GLY A 264 28.48 38.39 4.96
CA GLY A 264 28.58 37.99 6.36
C GLY A 264 27.59 38.69 7.31
N PRO A 265 27.64 38.32 8.61
CA PRO A 265 26.65 38.73 9.59
C PRO A 265 26.74 40.22 9.95
N VAL A 266 25.60 40.83 10.25
CA VAL A 266 25.53 42.18 10.83
C VAL A 266 25.91 42.09 12.33
N PRO A 267 26.93 42.82 12.81
CA PRO A 267 27.34 42.77 14.22
C PRO A 267 26.24 43.24 15.19
N ALA A 268 26.25 42.72 16.42
CA ALA A 268 25.35 43.17 17.47
C ALA A 268 25.46 44.70 17.70
N GLY A 269 24.32 45.37 17.91
CA GLY A 269 24.26 46.83 18.06
C GLY A 269 24.50 47.62 16.76
N THR A 270 24.57 46.95 15.61
CA THR A 270 24.73 47.55 14.28
C THR A 270 23.45 47.40 13.47
N THR A 271 23.12 48.41 12.68
CA THR A 271 22.05 48.38 11.68
C THR A 271 22.64 48.76 10.33
N VAL A 272 22.23 48.09 9.27
CA VAL A 272 22.68 48.36 7.91
C VAL A 272 21.51 48.90 7.10
N LEU A 273 21.68 50.03 6.43
CA LEU A 273 20.76 50.53 5.41
C LEU A 273 21.33 50.16 4.04
N LEU A 274 20.61 49.37 3.27
CA LEU A 274 21.02 48.91 1.95
C LEU A 274 20.03 49.42 0.90
N GLY A 275 20.47 50.39 0.10
CA GLY A 275 19.70 51.01 -0.96
C GLY A 275 20.04 50.40 -2.31
N ARG A 276 19.03 50.31 -3.19
CA ARG A 276 19.20 49.96 -4.60
C ARG A 276 18.58 51.02 -5.52
N GLU A 277 19.22 51.27 -6.65
CA GLU A 277 18.83 52.31 -7.62
C GLU A 277 18.58 53.68 -6.94
N ALA A 278 17.36 54.24 -6.99
CA ALA A 278 17.07 55.51 -6.33
C ALA A 278 17.33 55.50 -4.81
N GLY A 279 17.12 54.35 -4.16
CA GLY A 279 17.47 54.17 -2.74
C GLY A 279 18.98 54.20 -2.51
N ALA A 280 19.78 53.70 -3.46
CA ALA A 280 21.23 53.80 -3.40
C ALA A 280 21.70 55.27 -3.53
N ASP A 281 21.05 56.03 -4.40
CA ASP A 281 21.36 57.46 -4.58
C ASP A 281 21.00 58.28 -3.33
N ALA A 282 19.89 57.95 -2.66
CA ALA A 282 19.52 58.55 -1.38
C ALA A 282 20.53 58.26 -0.25
N LEU A 283 21.21 57.11 -0.31
CA LEU A 283 22.23 56.70 0.66
C LEU A 283 23.67 57.08 0.28
N ALA A 284 23.89 57.77 -0.84
CA ALA A 284 25.25 58.08 -1.32
C ALA A 284 25.93 59.26 -0.59
N ALA A 285 25.14 60.13 0.04
CA ALA A 285 25.62 61.36 0.68
C ALA A 285 26.16 61.24 2.13
N PRO A 286 25.63 60.34 3.00
CA PRO A 286 26.13 60.17 4.37
C PRO A 286 27.63 59.84 4.43
N ARG A 287 28.29 60.31 5.47
CA ARG A 287 29.72 60.07 5.74
C ARG A 287 29.92 59.50 7.14
N PRO A 288 31.02 58.75 7.39
CA PRO A 288 31.34 58.27 8.73
C PRO A 288 31.28 59.40 9.78
N GLY A 289 30.56 59.16 10.88
CA GLY A 289 30.30 60.11 11.96
C GLY A 289 28.96 60.85 11.88
N ASP A 290 28.31 60.90 10.71
CA ASP A 290 27.01 61.57 10.54
C ASP A 290 25.92 60.92 11.40
N PRO A 291 25.03 61.72 12.03
CA PRO A 291 23.92 61.19 12.81
C PRO A 291 22.88 60.55 11.88
N VAL A 292 22.39 59.38 12.29
CA VAL A 292 21.30 58.66 11.61
C VAL A 292 20.35 58.14 12.66
N ASP A 293 19.10 58.59 12.60
CA ASP A 293 18.01 58.05 13.40
C ASP A 293 17.16 57.13 12.53
N VAL A 294 16.93 55.89 12.96
CA VAL A 294 16.20 54.88 12.20
C VAL A 294 15.04 54.38 13.03
N THR A 295 13.83 54.49 12.49
CA THR A 295 12.60 54.02 13.12
C THR A 295 11.85 53.10 12.19
N TRP A 296 11.23 52.06 12.73
CA TRP A 296 10.40 51.14 11.97
C TRP A 296 9.34 50.48 12.83
N ARG A 297 8.26 50.01 12.18
CA ARG A 297 7.23 49.19 12.80
C ARG A 297 6.50 48.34 11.74
N PRO A 298 5.94 47.17 12.14
CA PRO A 298 4.90 46.53 11.34
C PRO A 298 3.66 47.42 11.30
N ARG A 299 2.92 47.37 10.19
CA ARG A 299 1.67 48.13 10.00
C ARG A 299 0.53 47.18 9.70
N ALA A 300 -0.25 46.82 10.71
CA ALA A 300 -1.49 46.08 10.51
C ALA A 300 -2.52 46.94 9.74
N ALA A 301 -3.29 46.32 8.86
CA ALA A 301 -4.29 47.03 8.04
C ALA A 301 -5.42 47.67 8.87
N ASP A 302 -5.70 47.14 10.06
CA ASP A 302 -6.67 47.68 11.02
C ASP A 302 -6.06 48.67 12.03
N GLY A 303 -4.74 48.90 11.97
CA GLY A 303 -4.02 49.75 12.91
C GLY A 303 -3.79 49.15 14.30
N GLY A 304 -4.18 47.90 14.54
CA GLY A 304 -3.98 47.22 15.82
C GLY A 304 -2.52 46.79 16.05
N GLU A 305 -2.15 46.64 17.31
CA GLU A 305 -0.88 46.04 17.70
C GLU A 305 -0.93 44.51 17.57
N LEU A 306 0.12 43.93 17.01
CA LEU A 306 0.25 42.49 16.80
C LEU A 306 1.32 41.95 17.75
N ARG A 307 0.98 40.87 18.46
CA ARG A 307 1.92 40.14 19.31
C ARG A 307 2.70 39.13 18.50
N SER A 308 2.03 38.40 17.61
CA SER A 308 2.65 37.42 16.74
C SER A 308 2.01 37.43 15.37
N ALA A 309 2.80 37.15 14.34
CA ALA A 309 2.33 37.03 12.97
C ALA A 309 3.26 36.17 12.14
N VAL A 310 2.68 35.31 11.31
CA VAL A 310 3.38 34.56 10.27
C VAL A 310 2.75 34.89 8.91
N GLY A 311 3.59 35.19 7.93
CA GLY A 311 3.17 35.41 6.56
C GLY A 311 2.58 34.17 5.90
N GLY A 312 1.79 34.38 4.85
CA GLY A 312 1.27 33.31 4.02
C GLY A 312 0.82 33.82 2.65
N GLY A 313 0.13 32.95 1.92
CA GLY A 313 -0.29 33.20 0.54
C GLY A 313 -1.73 33.69 0.44
N ASN A 314 -2.56 32.92 -0.25
CA ASN A 314 -3.96 33.27 -0.49
C ASN A 314 -4.83 33.12 0.75
N VAL A 315 -5.75 34.06 0.94
CA VAL A 315 -6.84 33.92 1.90
C VAL A 315 -7.84 32.91 1.33
N LEU A 316 -8.05 31.80 2.03
CA LEU A 316 -8.89 30.68 1.60
C LEU A 316 -10.35 30.86 1.99
N VAL A 317 -10.61 31.53 3.12
CA VAL A 317 -11.95 31.75 3.66
C VAL A 317 -12.04 33.19 4.19
N ARG A 318 -13.15 33.87 3.89
CA ARG A 318 -13.49 35.19 4.44
C ARG A 318 -14.91 35.14 4.99
N ASP A 319 -15.08 35.46 6.27
CA ASP A 319 -16.39 35.51 6.95
C ASP A 319 -17.27 34.27 6.70
N GLY A 320 -16.64 33.08 6.72
CA GLY A 320 -17.27 31.77 6.47
C GLY A 320 -17.46 31.42 5.00
N VAL A 321 -17.05 32.28 4.07
CA VAL A 321 -17.18 32.08 2.63
C VAL A 321 -15.86 31.62 2.02
N VAL A 322 -15.86 30.42 1.44
CA VAL A 322 -14.72 29.86 0.70
C VAL A 322 -14.42 30.72 -0.53
N GLN A 323 -13.15 31.06 -0.72
CA GLN A 323 -12.67 31.83 -1.87
C GLN A 323 -12.35 30.88 -3.03
N ASP A 324 -12.75 31.23 -4.25
CA ASP A 324 -12.38 30.47 -5.45
C ASP A 324 -10.98 30.87 -5.90
N ILE A 325 -10.02 29.95 -5.74
CA ILE A 325 -8.64 30.15 -6.16
C ILE A 325 -8.45 29.52 -7.55
N ALA A 326 -7.92 30.31 -8.48
CA ALA A 326 -7.75 29.90 -9.88
C ALA A 326 -6.77 28.73 -10.05
N ASP A 327 -5.77 28.63 -9.17
CA ASP A 327 -4.82 27.51 -9.15
C ASP A 327 -5.51 26.21 -8.70
N ARG A 328 -5.57 25.24 -9.63
CA ARG A 328 -6.16 23.91 -9.43
C ARG A 328 -5.11 22.84 -9.16
N THR A 329 -3.87 23.21 -8.82
CA THR A 329 -2.81 22.26 -8.53
C THR A 329 -3.09 21.50 -7.24
N LEU A 330 -3.16 20.18 -7.34
CA LEU A 330 -3.15 19.28 -6.18
C LEU A 330 -1.75 19.23 -5.60
N ALA A 331 -1.63 19.51 -4.31
CA ALA A 331 -0.36 19.45 -3.59
C ALA A 331 -0.60 19.15 -2.11
N PRO A 332 0.43 18.73 -1.37
CA PRO A 332 0.43 18.85 0.08
C PRO A 332 0.22 20.31 0.47
N ARG A 333 -0.61 20.59 1.47
CA ARG A 333 -0.95 21.96 1.89
C ARG A 333 -0.92 22.08 3.41
N THR A 334 -0.54 23.27 3.87
CA THR A 334 -0.70 23.71 5.25
C THR A 334 -1.60 24.95 5.28
N SER A 335 -2.50 25.05 6.25
CA SER A 335 -3.34 26.23 6.47
C SER A 335 -3.54 26.51 7.95
N VAL A 336 -3.79 27.77 8.27
CA VAL A 336 -4.26 28.21 9.57
C VAL A 336 -5.51 29.06 9.43
N GLY A 337 -6.43 28.93 10.36
CA GLY A 337 -7.67 29.70 10.37
C GLY A 337 -8.25 29.88 11.75
N PHE A 338 -9.20 30.80 11.85
CA PHE A 338 -9.79 31.24 13.10
C PHE A 338 -11.32 31.27 13.04
N SER A 339 -11.96 31.03 14.18
CA SER A 339 -13.40 31.29 14.35
C SER A 339 -13.73 32.77 14.15
N ALA A 340 -15.01 33.10 13.95
CA ALA A 340 -15.46 34.47 13.73
C ALA A 340 -15.09 35.43 14.88
N ASP A 341 -15.01 34.92 16.12
CA ASP A 341 -14.61 35.70 17.30
C ASP A 341 -13.11 35.62 17.61
N GLY A 342 -12.32 34.94 16.79
CA GLY A 342 -10.87 34.80 16.93
C GLY A 342 -10.41 33.93 18.11
N ARG A 343 -11.34 33.28 18.83
CA ARG A 343 -11.02 32.49 20.04
C ARG A 343 -10.65 31.04 19.77
N ARG A 344 -10.99 30.50 18.60
CA ARG A 344 -10.61 29.15 18.19
C ARG A 344 -9.69 29.23 16.99
N MET A 345 -8.58 28.50 17.02
CA MET A 345 -7.64 28.36 15.92
C MET A 345 -7.64 26.92 15.41
N VAL A 346 -7.56 26.77 14.09
CA VAL A 346 -7.35 25.48 13.42
C VAL A 346 -6.07 25.59 12.61
N MET A 347 -5.14 24.65 12.79
CA MET A 347 -4.01 24.43 11.90
C MET A 347 -4.20 23.07 11.23
N LEU A 348 -4.17 23.05 9.90
CA LEU A 348 -4.48 21.86 9.10
C LEU A 348 -3.32 21.58 8.15
N THR A 349 -2.85 20.33 8.13
CA THR A 349 -2.02 19.79 7.06
C THR A 349 -2.81 18.74 6.29
N VAL A 350 -2.66 18.76 4.97
CA VAL A 350 -3.14 17.69 4.09
C VAL A 350 -1.93 17.17 3.32
N ASP A 351 -1.65 15.89 3.45
CA ASP A 351 -0.53 15.25 2.74
C ASP A 351 -0.82 15.20 1.24
N GLY A 352 0.21 14.97 0.43
CA GLY A 352 0.06 14.91 -1.02
C GLY A 352 1.29 14.32 -1.71
N ARG A 353 1.19 14.08 -3.01
CA ARG A 353 2.25 13.42 -3.82
C ARG A 353 2.61 12.02 -3.30
N SER A 354 1.67 11.37 -2.61
CA SER A 354 1.80 10.00 -2.15
C SER A 354 0.60 9.19 -2.61
N VAL A 355 0.71 7.87 -2.56
CA VAL A 355 -0.42 6.96 -2.80
C VAL A 355 -1.49 7.09 -1.72
N ASP A 356 -1.09 7.49 -0.50
CA ASP A 356 -1.99 7.62 0.65
C ASP A 356 -2.79 8.93 0.64
N SER A 357 -2.34 9.94 -0.11
CA SER A 357 -3.03 11.22 -0.26
C SER A 357 -2.72 11.90 -1.59
N ARG A 358 -3.76 12.23 -2.36
CA ARG A 358 -3.64 12.97 -3.62
C ARG A 358 -3.25 14.44 -3.44
N GLY A 359 -3.33 14.97 -2.21
CA GLY A 359 -3.23 16.40 -1.92
C GLY A 359 -4.52 17.15 -2.27
N VAL A 360 -4.51 18.46 -2.06
CA VAL A 360 -5.70 19.30 -2.30
C VAL A 360 -5.35 20.57 -3.06
N THR A 361 -6.34 21.06 -3.80
CA THR A 361 -6.36 22.44 -4.28
C THR A 361 -6.56 23.40 -3.11
N GLN A 362 -6.20 24.66 -3.32
CA GLN A 362 -6.42 25.70 -2.29
C GLN A 362 -7.92 25.91 -2.00
N THR A 363 -8.78 25.76 -3.00
CA THR A 363 -10.24 25.87 -2.82
C THR A 363 -10.78 24.71 -1.97
N GLU A 364 -10.33 23.47 -2.19
CA GLU A 364 -10.68 22.32 -1.34
C GLU A 364 -10.17 22.51 0.10
N MET A 365 -8.94 23.01 0.26
CA MET A 365 -8.39 23.36 1.58
C MET A 365 -9.28 24.38 2.30
N GLY A 366 -9.78 25.41 1.59
CA GLY A 366 -10.72 26.37 2.14
C GLY A 366 -12.05 25.75 2.60
N ARG A 367 -12.59 24.77 1.86
CA ARG A 367 -13.78 24.01 2.28
C ARG A 367 -13.52 23.22 3.56
N MET A 368 -12.40 22.51 3.63
CA MET A 368 -12.01 21.76 4.83
C MET A 368 -11.83 22.68 6.05
N MET A 369 -11.27 23.87 5.86
CA MET A 369 -11.15 24.86 6.95
C MET A 369 -12.52 25.33 7.46
N VAL A 370 -13.50 25.56 6.58
CA VAL A 370 -14.88 25.88 6.97
C VAL A 370 -15.53 24.71 7.72
N GLU A 371 -15.35 23.48 7.25
CA GLU A 371 -15.85 22.27 7.92
C GLU A 371 -15.30 22.11 9.35
N LEU A 372 -14.05 22.50 9.57
CA LEU A 372 -13.40 22.52 10.89
C LEU A 372 -13.75 23.75 11.75
N GLY A 373 -14.61 24.65 11.23
CA GLY A 373 -15.16 25.79 11.96
C GLY A 373 -14.39 27.11 11.79
N ALA A 374 -13.47 27.21 10.83
CA ALA A 374 -12.80 28.47 10.54
C ALA A 374 -13.72 29.41 9.74
N ALA A 375 -13.92 30.62 10.26
CA ALA A 375 -14.58 31.71 9.53
C ALA A 375 -13.59 32.46 8.63
N ASN A 376 -12.31 32.48 8.98
CA ASN A 376 -11.26 33.08 8.17
C ASN A 376 -10.06 32.13 8.14
N ALA A 377 -9.46 31.90 6.98
CA ALA A 377 -8.33 30.99 6.83
C ALA A 377 -7.33 31.47 5.78
N LEU A 378 -6.05 31.15 6.00
CA LEU A 378 -4.93 31.52 5.15
C LEU A 378 -4.15 30.28 4.75
N ASN A 379 -3.79 30.19 3.47
CA ASN A 379 -2.87 29.18 2.98
C ASN A 379 -1.43 29.53 3.39
N LEU A 380 -0.73 28.58 3.99
CA LEU A 380 0.70 28.67 4.30
C LEU A 380 1.52 27.96 3.22
N ASP A 381 2.85 27.92 3.35
CA ASP A 381 3.68 27.17 2.40
C ASP A 381 3.32 25.68 2.43
N GLY A 382 3.40 25.03 1.27
CA GLY A 382 2.96 23.65 1.07
C GLY A 382 4.04 22.77 0.43
N GLY A 383 3.62 21.71 -0.26
CA GLY A 383 4.56 20.74 -0.84
C GLY A 383 5.38 20.07 0.26
N GLY A 384 6.68 19.84 0.00
CA GLY A 384 7.59 19.22 0.98
C GLY A 384 7.81 20.03 2.25
N SER A 385 7.39 21.31 2.28
CA SER A 385 7.41 22.14 3.49
C SER A 385 6.28 21.79 4.47
N SER A 386 5.23 21.09 4.02
CA SER A 386 4.05 20.81 4.85
C SER A 386 4.41 19.87 5.99
N THR A 387 4.43 20.43 7.21
CA THR A 387 4.81 19.72 8.43
C THR A 387 3.90 20.14 9.56
N LEU A 388 3.27 19.17 10.22
CA LEU A 388 2.58 19.33 11.49
C LEU A 388 3.34 18.58 12.57
N LEU A 389 3.64 19.30 13.65
CA LEU A 389 4.31 18.79 14.83
C LEU A 389 3.37 18.82 16.02
N ALA A 390 3.33 17.75 16.79
CA ALA A 390 2.64 17.70 18.06
C ALA A 390 3.41 16.86 19.07
N ARG A 391 3.21 17.16 20.35
CA ARG A 391 3.75 16.36 21.46
C ARG A 391 2.71 15.33 21.88
N GLU A 392 3.15 14.11 22.09
CA GLU A 392 2.32 13.10 22.76
C GLU A 392 2.19 13.41 24.25
N PRO A 393 1.05 13.11 24.88
CA PRO A 393 0.91 13.25 26.33
C PRO A 393 2.05 12.58 27.10
N GLY A 394 2.77 13.35 27.91
CA GLY A 394 3.90 12.87 28.70
C GLY A 394 5.25 12.81 27.96
N ALA A 395 5.28 13.08 26.66
CA ALA A 395 6.54 13.23 25.92
C ALA A 395 7.21 14.58 26.21
N ALA A 396 8.52 14.68 26.01
CA ALA A 396 9.30 15.91 26.23
C ALA A 396 9.52 16.75 24.95
N ALA A 397 9.46 16.09 23.78
CA ALA A 397 9.72 16.67 22.47
C ALA A 397 8.53 16.42 21.54
N VAL A 398 8.40 17.24 20.50
CA VAL A 398 7.39 17.03 19.46
C VAL A 398 7.82 15.96 18.46
N GLN A 399 6.86 15.36 17.76
CA GLN A 399 7.07 14.48 16.62
C GLN A 399 6.31 14.98 15.39
N VAL A 400 6.66 14.44 14.22
CA VAL A 400 5.95 14.71 12.96
C VAL A 400 4.72 13.81 12.91
N GLU A 401 3.55 14.40 12.69
CA GLU A 401 2.25 13.69 12.66
C GLU A 401 1.80 13.33 11.24
N ASN A 402 2.19 14.15 10.26
CA ASN A 402 1.86 13.96 8.85
C ASN A 402 3.00 13.25 8.08
N ALA A 403 2.82 12.97 6.79
CA ALA A 403 3.87 12.37 5.94
C ALA A 403 4.51 13.41 5.00
N PRO A 404 5.71 13.96 5.31
CA PRO A 404 6.38 14.93 4.44
C PRO A 404 6.60 14.39 3.03
N SER A 405 6.21 15.16 2.01
CA SER A 405 6.23 14.67 0.62
C SER A 405 7.62 14.47 0.01
N ASP A 406 8.67 14.94 0.69
CA ASP A 406 10.07 14.74 0.29
C ASP A 406 10.68 13.48 0.96
N GLY A 407 9.85 12.66 1.63
CA GLY A 407 10.25 11.49 2.42
C GLY A 407 10.85 11.82 3.79
N THR A 408 11.29 13.07 3.99
CA THR A 408 11.80 13.60 5.26
C THR A 408 11.34 15.03 5.46
N GLU A 409 11.44 15.53 6.69
CA GLU A 409 11.12 16.92 7.02
C GLU A 409 12.05 17.89 6.27
N ARG A 410 11.47 18.75 5.43
CA ARG A 410 12.22 19.77 4.69
C ARG A 410 12.70 20.89 5.63
N PRO A 411 13.91 21.42 5.43
CA PRO A 411 14.32 22.69 6.04
C PRO A 411 13.39 23.84 5.63
N VAL A 412 12.82 24.54 6.61
CA VAL A 412 11.93 25.69 6.43
C VAL A 412 12.43 26.87 7.28
N PRO A 413 12.15 28.13 6.90
CA PRO A 413 12.64 29.27 7.66
C PRO A 413 11.89 29.53 8.95
N ASN A 414 10.61 29.18 9.00
CA ASN A 414 9.74 29.54 10.12
C ASN A 414 8.51 28.65 10.24
N GLY A 415 7.79 28.85 11.33
CA GLY A 415 6.50 28.25 11.60
C GLY A 415 5.69 29.04 12.60
N LEU A 416 4.48 28.55 12.86
CA LEU A 416 3.60 29.04 13.91
C LEU A 416 3.51 27.97 14.99
N ALA A 417 3.95 28.31 16.20
CA ALA A 417 4.08 27.35 17.29
C ALA A 417 3.11 27.66 18.43
N VAL A 418 2.55 26.61 19.03
CA VAL A 418 1.64 26.68 20.17
C VAL A 418 2.40 26.29 21.43
N TYR A 419 2.25 27.10 22.48
CA TYR A 419 2.87 26.91 23.78
C TYR A 419 1.78 26.66 24.81
N ALA A 420 1.94 25.59 25.59
CA ALA A 420 1.12 25.31 26.76
C ALA A 420 1.61 26.15 27.96
N PRO A 421 0.74 26.40 28.96
CA PRO A 421 1.18 26.87 30.27
C PRO A 421 2.29 26.00 30.85
N GLN A 422 3.13 26.58 31.70
CA GLN A 422 4.08 25.79 32.48
C GLN A 422 3.31 24.85 33.41
N GLY A 423 3.44 23.55 33.17
CA GLY A 423 2.85 22.52 34.01
C GLY A 423 3.57 22.35 35.35
N SER A 424 2.85 21.79 36.32
CA SER A 424 3.36 21.53 37.66
C SER A 424 4.46 20.47 37.72
N GLY A 425 4.60 19.64 36.67
CA GLY A 425 5.44 18.43 36.68
C GLY A 425 4.95 17.37 37.66
N ARG A 426 3.80 17.57 38.31
CA ARG A 426 3.18 16.62 39.21
C ARG A 426 2.34 15.65 38.40
N LEU A 427 2.57 14.36 38.60
CA LEU A 427 1.84 13.31 37.92
C LEU A 427 0.32 13.45 38.14
N THR A 428 -0.44 13.48 37.05
CA THR A 428 -1.92 13.53 37.03
C THR A 428 -2.54 12.39 36.24
N GLY A 429 -1.82 11.80 35.28
CA GLY A 429 -2.28 10.67 34.50
C GLY A 429 -1.16 9.94 33.77
N TYR A 430 -1.52 8.86 33.08
CA TYR A 430 -0.62 8.10 32.22
C TYR A 430 -1.21 8.01 30.80
N TRP A 431 -0.35 8.13 29.79
CA TRP A 431 -0.66 7.81 28.39
C TRP A 431 -0.11 6.42 28.08
N LEU A 432 -0.99 5.48 27.73
CA LEU A 432 -0.62 4.08 27.51
C LEU A 432 -0.68 3.74 26.04
N GLU A 433 0.35 3.05 25.56
CA GLU A 433 0.46 2.57 24.19
C GLU A 433 1.10 1.18 24.17
N THR A 434 1.00 0.51 23.02
CA THR A 434 1.88 -0.60 22.72
C THR A 434 3.27 -0.06 22.41
N ALA A 435 4.32 -0.74 22.85
CA ALA A 435 5.69 -0.29 22.55
C ALA A 435 6.00 -0.31 21.05
N SER A 436 5.41 -1.25 20.31
CA SER A 436 5.41 -1.26 18.85
C SER A 436 4.37 -0.28 18.30
N ASP A 437 4.81 0.60 17.40
CA ASP A 437 3.92 1.45 16.60
C ASP A 437 3.12 0.58 15.60
N PRO A 438 1.77 0.62 15.60
CA PRO A 438 0.94 -0.11 14.65
C PRO A 438 1.29 0.12 13.17
N THR A 439 1.82 1.29 12.79
CA THR A 439 2.20 1.62 11.41
C THR A 439 3.47 0.90 10.95
N ALA A 440 4.31 0.47 11.90
CA ALA A 440 5.59 -0.20 11.66
C ALA A 440 5.63 -1.65 12.13
N ALA A 441 4.72 -2.05 13.02
CA ALA A 441 4.65 -3.39 13.58
C ALA A 441 4.50 -4.46 12.48
N PRO A 442 5.04 -5.68 12.70
CA PRO A 442 4.85 -6.78 11.76
C PRO A 442 3.37 -7.05 11.45
N GLY A 443 3.04 -7.18 10.17
CA GLY A 443 1.69 -7.50 9.74
C GLY A 443 1.63 -7.98 8.29
N VAL A 444 0.44 -8.46 7.92
CA VAL A 444 0.15 -9.03 6.59
C VAL A 444 -1.12 -8.43 5.99
N ALA A 445 -1.53 -7.25 6.47
CA ALA A 445 -2.62 -6.50 5.87
C ALA A 445 -2.24 -6.00 4.47
N PRO A 446 -3.21 -5.60 3.62
CA PRO A 446 -2.91 -5.03 2.31
C PRO A 446 -2.05 -3.77 2.37
N VAL A 447 -2.13 -3.02 3.48
CA VAL A 447 -1.31 -1.85 3.80
C VAL A 447 -0.26 -2.20 4.86
N ARG A 448 0.85 -1.46 4.88
CA ARG A 448 1.93 -1.66 5.85
C ARG A 448 1.42 -1.43 7.29
N GLY A 449 1.96 -2.22 8.23
CA GLY A 449 1.63 -2.14 9.64
C GLY A 449 0.97 -3.42 10.16
N GLY A 450 0.76 -3.47 11.47
CA GLY A 450 0.26 -4.64 12.18
C GLY A 450 -0.75 -4.28 13.26
N ARG A 451 -1.21 -5.30 13.98
CA ARG A 451 -2.21 -5.18 15.05
C ARG A 451 -1.59 -5.46 16.42
N PRO A 452 -0.70 -4.60 16.94
CA PRO A 452 -0.08 -4.82 18.26
C PRO A 452 -1.10 -4.69 19.41
N ASP A 453 -2.30 -4.15 19.13
CA ASP A 453 -3.49 -4.21 19.99
C ASP A 453 -4.02 -5.64 20.22
N ARG A 454 -3.55 -6.60 19.43
CA ARG A 454 -3.90 -8.02 19.51
C ARG A 454 -2.71 -8.85 20.03
N VAL A 455 -3.02 -9.93 20.75
CA VAL A 455 -2.02 -10.87 21.30
C VAL A 455 -2.62 -12.27 21.46
N PHE A 456 -1.82 -13.32 21.28
CA PHE A 456 -2.28 -14.71 21.44
C PHE A 456 -2.16 -15.20 22.88
N PRO A 457 -3.04 -16.10 23.35
CA PRO A 457 -2.93 -16.75 24.65
C PRO A 457 -1.52 -17.30 24.94
N GLY A 458 -0.97 -16.98 26.12
CA GLY A 458 0.36 -17.41 26.55
C GLY A 458 1.52 -16.53 26.06
N LEU A 459 1.30 -15.67 25.06
CA LEU A 459 2.30 -14.74 24.53
C LEU A 459 2.24 -13.39 25.24
N THR A 460 3.17 -12.51 24.89
CA THR A 460 3.37 -11.22 25.53
C THR A 460 3.16 -10.04 24.59
N ARG A 461 2.88 -8.87 25.18
CA ARG A 461 2.90 -7.57 24.51
C ARG A 461 3.56 -6.57 25.43
N ARG A 462 4.54 -5.82 24.93
CA ARG A 462 5.18 -4.76 25.70
C ARG A 462 4.36 -3.47 25.62
N LEU A 463 4.11 -2.85 26.76
CA LEU A 463 3.33 -1.61 26.88
C LEU A 463 4.21 -0.48 27.42
N THR A 464 3.85 0.74 27.09
CA THR A 464 4.45 1.96 27.63
C THR A 464 3.41 2.72 28.45
N ALA A 465 3.87 3.46 29.47
CA ALA A 465 3.03 4.40 30.22
C ALA A 465 3.81 5.69 30.46
N ALA A 466 3.57 6.70 29.63
CA ALA A 466 4.16 8.01 29.81
C ALA A 466 3.36 8.81 30.85
N GLY A 467 3.99 9.14 31.98
CA GLY A 467 3.38 9.96 33.02
C GLY A 467 3.25 11.43 32.58
N TYR A 468 2.10 12.04 32.84
CA TYR A 468 1.87 13.44 32.47
C TYR A 468 1.22 14.29 33.57
N ASP A 469 1.47 15.60 33.55
CA ASP A 469 0.86 16.60 34.44
C ASP A 469 -0.43 17.21 33.87
N GLU A 470 -1.05 18.18 34.56
CA GLU A 470 -2.29 18.81 34.13
C GLU A 470 -2.21 19.54 32.78
N THR A 471 -1.00 19.71 32.23
CA THR A 471 -0.74 20.31 30.92
C THR A 471 -0.41 19.27 29.83
N TYR A 472 -0.53 17.99 30.17
CA TYR A 472 -0.03 16.85 29.37
C TYR A 472 1.49 16.88 29.14
N GLY A 473 2.22 17.68 29.94
CA GLY A 473 3.69 17.70 29.94
C GLY A 473 4.28 16.50 30.69
N PRO A 474 5.57 16.19 30.49
CA PRO A 474 6.21 15.03 31.10
C PRO A 474 6.21 15.14 32.64
N ALA A 475 5.73 14.10 33.32
CA ALA A 475 5.73 14.01 34.78
C ALA A 475 6.27 12.66 35.24
N ALA A 476 7.22 12.68 36.17
CA ALA A 476 7.86 11.47 36.65
C ALA A 476 6.93 10.66 37.58
N GLY A 477 6.85 9.36 37.34
CA GLY A 477 6.29 8.43 38.32
C GLY A 477 6.17 7.02 37.79
N GLU A 478 6.76 6.06 38.50
CA GLU A 478 6.66 4.64 38.16
C GLU A 478 5.22 4.15 38.39
N PRO A 479 4.55 3.63 37.35
CA PRO A 479 3.19 3.11 37.46
C PRO A 479 3.16 1.76 38.18
N ARG A 480 1.99 1.43 38.71
CA ARG A 480 1.56 0.04 38.96
C ARG A 480 0.62 -0.39 37.85
N TRP A 481 0.59 -1.69 37.56
CA TRP A 481 -0.15 -2.24 36.44
C TRP A 481 -1.18 -3.29 36.86
N ARG A 482 -2.23 -3.42 36.04
CA ARG A 482 -3.26 -4.46 36.14
C ARG A 482 -3.97 -4.58 34.80
N ALA A 483 -4.47 -5.77 34.52
CA ALA A 483 -5.42 -6.00 33.44
C ALA A 483 -6.78 -6.43 34.02
N ASN A 484 -7.85 -6.04 33.33
CA ASN A 484 -9.20 -6.44 33.69
C ASN A 484 -9.99 -6.88 32.43
N PRO A 485 -10.65 -8.05 32.46
CA PRO A 485 -10.60 -9.06 33.52
C PRO A 485 -9.25 -9.79 33.58
N ALA A 486 -8.83 -10.23 34.77
CA ALA A 486 -7.55 -10.94 34.96
C ALA A 486 -7.50 -12.30 34.23
N ALA A 487 -8.66 -12.85 33.86
CA ALA A 487 -8.74 -14.07 33.07
C ALA A 487 -8.13 -13.89 31.67
N GLN A 488 -8.25 -12.70 31.08
CA GLN A 488 -7.66 -12.37 29.79
C GLN A 488 -6.17 -12.04 29.88
N GLY A 489 -5.63 -11.79 31.06
CA GLY A 489 -4.18 -11.63 31.21
C GLY A 489 -3.76 -10.87 32.46
N THR A 490 -2.45 -10.77 32.63
CA THR A 490 -1.80 -10.04 33.73
C THR A 490 -0.70 -9.15 33.17
N VAL A 491 -0.41 -8.04 33.83
CA VAL A 491 0.70 -7.14 33.48
C VAL A 491 1.67 -7.11 34.65
N ASP A 492 2.96 -7.26 34.37
CA ASP A 492 4.01 -7.14 35.38
C ASP A 492 4.43 -5.67 35.62
N ASP A 493 5.37 -5.46 36.54
CA ASP A 493 5.83 -4.12 36.92
C ASP A 493 6.59 -3.41 35.78
N ASP A 494 7.11 -4.15 34.80
CA ASP A 494 7.82 -3.65 33.62
C ASP A 494 6.87 -3.29 32.46
N GLY A 495 5.56 -3.45 32.64
CA GLY A 495 4.56 -3.15 31.63
C GLY A 495 4.44 -4.23 30.55
N VAL A 496 4.85 -5.47 30.82
CA VAL A 496 4.68 -6.60 29.91
C VAL A 496 3.34 -7.28 30.20
N PHE A 497 2.39 -7.17 29.26
CA PHE A 497 1.13 -7.90 29.31
C PHE A 497 1.34 -9.33 28.86
N ARG A 498 1.01 -10.30 29.72
CA ARG A 498 0.97 -11.73 29.39
C ARG A 498 -0.48 -12.16 29.20
N ALA A 499 -0.80 -12.59 27.99
CA ALA A 499 -2.15 -12.95 27.59
C ALA A 499 -2.61 -14.28 28.20
N GLY A 500 -3.86 -14.30 28.65
CA GLY A 500 -4.56 -15.45 29.22
C GLY A 500 -5.61 -16.00 28.26
N ALA A 501 -6.86 -16.09 28.72
CA ALA A 501 -7.99 -16.53 27.90
C ALA A 501 -8.36 -15.50 26.82
N ALA A 502 -8.95 -15.97 25.72
CA ALA A 502 -9.47 -15.11 24.66
C ALA A 502 -10.49 -14.09 25.19
N GLY A 503 -10.53 -12.92 24.55
CA GLY A 503 -11.44 -11.83 24.87
C GLY A 503 -10.75 -10.47 25.02
N ARG A 504 -11.55 -9.46 25.33
CA ARG A 504 -11.06 -8.08 25.53
C ARG A 504 -10.48 -7.91 26.93
N ALA A 505 -9.34 -7.24 27.03
CA ALA A 505 -8.71 -6.85 28.28
C ALA A 505 -8.45 -5.33 28.28
N THR A 506 -8.83 -4.65 29.35
CA THR A 506 -8.40 -3.26 29.58
C THR A 506 -7.22 -3.28 30.55
N VAL A 507 -6.07 -2.84 30.08
CA VAL A 507 -4.88 -2.60 30.91
C VAL A 507 -5.00 -1.22 31.55
N THR A 508 -4.66 -1.11 32.83
CA THR A 508 -4.58 0.16 33.55
C THR A 508 -3.19 0.33 34.16
N ALA A 509 -2.55 1.45 33.88
CA ALA A 509 -1.40 1.94 34.65
C ALA A 509 -1.90 3.00 35.65
N TRP A 510 -1.48 2.93 36.91
CA TRP A 510 -1.86 3.95 37.89
C TRP A 510 -0.82 4.16 38.98
N ARG A 511 -0.88 5.34 39.61
CA ARG A 511 -0.16 5.68 40.82
C ARG A 511 -0.98 6.71 41.59
N GLU A 512 -1.36 6.38 42.83
CA GLU A 512 -2.30 7.20 43.61
C GLU A 512 -3.61 7.45 42.82
N GLU A 513 -3.94 8.70 42.50
CA GLU A 513 -5.12 9.09 41.71
C GLU A 513 -4.84 9.11 40.19
N ALA A 514 -3.57 9.19 39.78
CA ALA A 514 -3.18 9.23 38.38
C ALA A 514 -3.38 7.88 37.72
N ARG A 515 -4.01 7.86 36.55
CA ARG A 515 -4.35 6.63 35.82
C ARG A 515 -4.35 6.83 34.31
N GLY A 516 -4.11 5.75 33.58
CA GLY A 516 -4.28 5.65 32.14
C GLY A 516 -4.70 4.23 31.76
N THR A 517 -5.35 4.07 30.60
CA THR A 517 -5.88 2.77 30.15
C THR A 517 -5.59 2.51 28.69
N LEU A 518 -5.39 1.24 28.35
CA LEU A 518 -5.26 0.74 26.99
C LEU A 518 -6.09 -0.53 26.84
N ASP A 519 -6.87 -0.64 25.76
CA ASP A 519 -7.63 -1.84 25.44
C ASP A 519 -6.79 -2.75 24.54
N LEU A 520 -6.74 -4.04 24.89
CA LEU A 520 -6.10 -5.10 24.13
C LEU A 520 -7.12 -6.21 23.83
N THR A 521 -6.87 -6.96 22.77
CA THR A 521 -7.66 -8.13 22.38
C THR A 521 -6.79 -9.38 22.46
N VAL A 522 -7.18 -10.32 23.31
CA VAL A 522 -6.58 -11.66 23.33
C VAL A 522 -7.31 -12.54 22.35
N LEU A 523 -6.61 -13.00 21.31
CA LEU A 523 -7.16 -13.78 20.20
C LEU A 523 -7.49 -15.22 20.59
N GLY A 524 -8.00 -16.00 19.63
CA GLY A 524 -8.07 -17.46 19.75
C GLY A 524 -6.69 -18.10 19.89
N PRO A 525 -6.62 -19.42 20.13
CA PRO A 525 -5.34 -20.13 20.18
C PRO A 525 -4.51 -19.90 18.91
N LEU A 526 -3.19 -19.77 19.08
CA LEU A 526 -2.26 -19.66 17.96
C LEU A 526 -2.32 -20.95 17.11
N ASP A 527 -2.78 -20.83 15.88
CA ASP A 527 -2.85 -21.93 14.91
C ASP A 527 -1.53 -22.06 14.14
N ARG A 528 -0.98 -20.92 13.68
CA ARG A 528 0.25 -20.87 12.89
C ARG A 528 0.99 -19.55 13.05
N ILE A 529 2.25 -19.55 12.61
CA ILE A 529 3.04 -18.32 12.42
C ILE A 529 3.53 -18.25 10.98
N GLY A 530 3.81 -17.05 10.50
CA GLY A 530 4.44 -16.78 9.22
C GLY A 530 5.36 -15.57 9.30
N SER A 531 6.18 -15.36 8.27
CA SER A 531 7.03 -14.18 8.13
C SER A 531 6.36 -13.10 7.28
N THR A 532 6.72 -11.83 7.51
CA THR A 532 6.24 -10.70 6.69
C THR A 532 6.84 -10.69 5.27
N VAL A 533 7.86 -11.50 5.02
CA VAL A 533 8.50 -11.71 3.70
C VAL A 533 8.72 -13.20 3.48
N GLU A 534 8.66 -13.66 2.23
CA GLU A 534 8.86 -15.08 1.88
C GLU A 534 10.34 -15.48 1.85
N ARG A 535 11.24 -14.53 1.57
CA ARG A 535 12.69 -14.72 1.53
C ARG A 535 13.41 -13.38 1.75
N LEU A 536 14.66 -13.45 2.21
CA LEU A 536 15.49 -12.26 2.41
C LEU A 536 16.79 -12.36 1.60
N GLY A 537 16.97 -11.45 0.64
CA GLY A 537 18.20 -11.31 -0.14
C GLY A 537 19.04 -10.14 0.36
N LEU A 538 20.32 -10.39 0.65
CA LEU A 538 21.33 -9.39 1.02
C LEU A 538 22.46 -9.43 -0.01
N ASN A 539 23.02 -8.29 -0.40
CA ASN A 539 23.97 -8.26 -1.53
C ASN A 539 25.41 -8.53 -1.10
N ARG A 540 25.80 -8.19 0.14
CA ARG A 540 27.18 -8.32 0.64
C ARG A 540 27.26 -8.21 2.18
N SER A 541 28.46 -8.37 2.73
CA SER A 541 28.70 -8.17 4.16
C SER A 541 28.37 -6.73 4.59
N GLY A 542 27.74 -6.61 5.76
CA GLY A 542 27.30 -5.34 6.32
C GLY A 542 25.90 -4.90 5.90
N ASP A 543 25.37 -5.42 4.78
CA ASP A 543 24.00 -5.14 4.36
C ASP A 543 23.00 -5.66 5.40
N THR A 544 21.86 -4.97 5.51
CA THR A 544 20.82 -5.28 6.48
C THR A 544 19.47 -5.38 5.79
N GLY A 545 18.68 -6.37 6.18
CA GLY A 545 17.29 -6.52 5.80
C GLY A 545 16.41 -6.68 7.03
N VAL A 546 15.09 -6.50 6.89
CA VAL A 546 14.15 -6.55 8.01
C VAL A 546 13.01 -7.50 7.68
N PHE A 547 12.60 -8.29 8.66
CA PHE A 547 11.36 -9.06 8.62
C PHE A 547 10.71 -9.11 9.99
N GLY A 548 9.42 -9.42 10.04
CA GLY A 548 8.70 -9.68 11.28
C GLY A 548 8.06 -11.06 11.28
N VAL A 549 7.63 -11.52 12.46
CA VAL A 549 6.87 -12.76 12.63
C VAL A 549 5.44 -12.41 13.02
N VAL A 550 4.47 -12.99 12.30
CA VAL A 550 3.04 -12.76 12.48
C VAL A 550 2.37 -14.08 12.85
N GLY A 551 1.56 -14.08 13.91
CA GLY A 551 0.73 -15.22 14.29
C GLY A 551 -0.66 -15.13 13.69
N TYR A 552 -1.31 -16.28 13.56
CA TYR A 552 -2.69 -16.44 13.07
C TYR A 552 -3.44 -17.38 14.01
N ASP A 553 -4.70 -17.07 14.32
CA ASP A 553 -5.64 -18.05 14.88
C ASP A 553 -6.42 -18.77 13.76
N ALA A 554 -7.29 -19.69 14.16
CA ALA A 554 -8.12 -20.47 13.24
C ALA A 554 -9.13 -19.62 12.44
N GLU A 555 -9.44 -18.40 12.89
CA GLU A 555 -10.32 -17.46 12.18
C GLU A 555 -9.55 -16.50 11.28
N GLY A 556 -8.23 -16.67 11.14
CA GLY A 556 -7.40 -15.78 10.34
C GLY A 556 -7.18 -14.41 10.98
N ASN A 557 -7.50 -14.23 12.27
CA ASN A 557 -7.08 -13.02 12.98
C ASN A 557 -5.57 -13.04 13.16
N THR A 558 -4.94 -11.89 12.91
CA THR A 558 -3.48 -11.76 12.99
C THR A 558 -3.03 -10.85 14.12
N ALA A 559 -1.84 -11.14 14.65
CA ALA A 559 -1.12 -10.25 15.56
C ALA A 559 0.41 -10.40 15.36
N PRO A 560 1.19 -9.31 15.52
CA PRO A 560 2.65 -9.41 15.53
C PRO A 560 3.12 -10.24 16.73
N ILE A 561 4.16 -11.06 16.55
CA ILE A 561 4.78 -11.78 17.66
C ILE A 561 5.92 -10.94 18.23
N GLU A 562 5.95 -10.73 19.55
CA GLU A 562 7.06 -10.06 20.20
C GLU A 562 8.36 -10.84 20.03
N PRO A 563 9.51 -10.20 19.71
CA PRO A 563 10.80 -10.88 19.65
C PRO A 563 11.17 -11.64 20.93
N ALA A 564 10.65 -11.22 22.09
CA ALA A 564 10.85 -11.89 23.37
C ALA A 564 10.16 -13.26 23.47
N ASP A 565 9.12 -13.51 22.66
CA ASP A 565 8.41 -14.79 22.58
C ASP A 565 9.00 -15.72 21.49
N LEU A 566 10.03 -15.27 20.77
CA LEU A 566 10.67 -16.02 19.71
C LEU A 566 11.89 -16.81 20.23
N ARG A 567 12.02 -18.04 19.75
CA ARG A 567 13.32 -18.73 19.69
C ARG A 567 13.78 -18.78 18.24
N LEU A 568 14.97 -18.25 17.96
CA LEU A 568 15.54 -18.21 16.61
C LEU A 568 16.68 -19.23 16.44
N GLU A 569 16.67 -19.95 15.33
CA GLU A 569 17.73 -20.86 14.90
C GLU A 569 18.24 -20.43 13.53
N TYR A 570 19.53 -20.06 13.44
CA TYR A 570 20.16 -19.57 12.21
C TYR A 570 21.69 -19.69 12.28
N ASP A 571 22.36 -19.54 11.13
CA ASP A 571 23.82 -19.50 11.05
C ASP A 571 24.38 -18.17 11.57
N ARG A 572 24.94 -18.20 12.78
CA ARG A 572 25.55 -17.04 13.46
C ARG A 572 26.91 -16.62 12.89
N GLU A 573 27.52 -17.43 12.03
CA GLU A 573 28.72 -17.02 11.31
C GLU A 573 28.41 -16.25 10.03
N LEU A 574 27.19 -16.40 9.50
CA LEU A 574 26.70 -15.73 8.31
C LEU A 574 25.84 -14.50 8.63
N LEU A 575 25.01 -14.58 9.67
CA LEU A 575 23.98 -13.58 9.99
C LEU A 575 24.08 -13.10 11.43
N ASP A 576 23.77 -11.84 11.65
CA ASP A 576 23.46 -11.26 12.96
C ASP A 576 22.01 -10.78 12.97
N VAL A 577 21.21 -11.24 13.94
CA VAL A 577 19.77 -10.99 13.98
C VAL A 577 19.43 -10.28 15.28
N THR A 578 18.88 -9.07 15.18
CA THR A 578 18.60 -8.21 16.33
C THR A 578 17.17 -7.67 16.30
N PRO A 579 16.43 -7.67 17.43
CA PRO A 579 15.13 -7.01 17.52
C PRO A 579 15.23 -5.51 17.28
N THR A 580 14.25 -4.95 16.59
CA THR A 580 14.04 -3.51 16.44
C THR A 580 12.95 -3.02 17.40
N ALA A 581 12.88 -1.71 17.65
CA ALA A 581 11.95 -1.13 18.63
C ALA A 581 10.46 -1.33 18.28
N ASP A 582 10.15 -1.45 17.00
CA ASP A 582 8.82 -1.71 16.45
C ASP A 582 8.42 -3.21 16.45
N GLY A 583 9.29 -4.09 16.96
CA GLY A 583 9.00 -5.53 17.06
C GLY A 583 9.36 -6.34 15.81
N ASN A 584 10.02 -5.73 14.82
CA ASN A 584 10.64 -6.46 13.72
C ASN A 584 12.00 -7.07 14.14
N LEU A 585 12.60 -7.86 13.24
CA LEU A 585 13.92 -8.43 13.32
C LEU A 585 14.80 -7.89 12.19
N SER A 586 15.87 -7.21 12.56
CA SER A 586 16.93 -6.76 11.65
C SER A 586 17.94 -7.89 11.45
N VAL A 587 18.19 -8.26 10.20
CA VAL A 587 19.13 -9.31 9.78
C VAL A 587 20.28 -8.67 9.03
N ARG A 588 21.48 -8.72 9.62
CA ARG A 588 22.70 -8.18 9.02
C ARG A 588 23.59 -9.31 8.51
N ALA A 589 24.08 -9.16 7.28
CA ALA A 589 25.06 -10.07 6.71
C ALA A 589 26.45 -9.87 7.33
N LEU A 590 27.10 -10.96 7.73
CA LEU A 590 28.47 -10.95 8.28
C LEU A 590 29.53 -11.34 7.24
N ARG A 591 29.12 -12.00 6.15
CA ARG A 591 30.00 -12.42 5.04
C ARG A 591 29.48 -11.89 3.71
N ASP A 592 30.33 -11.88 2.68
CA ASP A 592 29.95 -11.41 1.34
C ASP A 592 29.15 -12.43 0.53
N SER A 593 29.14 -13.70 0.96
CA SER A 593 28.36 -14.74 0.32
C SER A 593 27.96 -15.83 1.31
N GLY A 594 26.78 -16.42 1.10
CA GLY A 594 26.29 -17.58 1.82
C GLY A 594 24.78 -17.73 1.70
N SER A 595 24.25 -18.85 2.20
CA SER A 595 22.81 -19.06 2.31
C SER A 595 22.52 -19.82 3.60
N ALA A 596 21.46 -19.42 4.30
CA ALA A 596 21.02 -20.08 5.52
C ALA A 596 19.49 -20.06 5.63
N LEU A 597 18.95 -21.02 6.38
CA LEU A 597 17.58 -20.99 6.85
C LEU A 597 17.56 -20.29 8.21
N LEU A 598 16.74 -19.26 8.34
CA LEU A 598 16.40 -18.65 9.62
C LEU A 598 15.07 -19.23 10.07
N THR A 599 15.08 -20.03 11.14
CA THR A 599 13.87 -20.67 11.68
C THR A 599 13.43 -19.93 12.93
N ALA A 600 12.17 -19.51 12.96
CA ALA A 600 11.54 -18.88 14.13
C ALA A 600 10.54 -19.84 14.76
N HIS A 601 10.62 -20.02 16.08
CA HIS A 601 9.72 -20.86 16.87
C HIS A 601 8.92 -20.03 17.87
N VAL A 602 7.63 -20.36 17.99
CA VAL A 602 6.69 -19.82 18.98
C VAL A 602 5.87 -20.96 19.54
N GLY A 603 6.13 -21.37 20.79
CA GLY A 603 5.52 -22.58 21.34
C GLY A 603 5.81 -23.80 20.46
N GLY A 604 4.75 -24.45 19.95
CA GLY A 604 4.84 -25.57 19.00
C GLY A 604 4.88 -25.18 17.52
N SER A 605 4.65 -23.90 17.19
CA SER A 605 4.56 -23.41 15.82
C SER A 605 5.93 -22.93 15.31
N THR A 606 6.20 -23.13 14.03
CA THR A 606 7.49 -22.79 13.40
C THR A 606 7.26 -22.19 12.01
N THR A 607 8.07 -21.22 11.64
CA THR A 607 8.18 -20.69 10.26
C THR A 607 9.65 -20.62 9.86
N VAL A 608 9.93 -20.80 8.58
CA VAL A 608 11.29 -20.83 8.03
C VAL A 608 11.44 -19.72 7.00
N LEU A 609 12.42 -18.84 7.19
CA LEU A 609 12.77 -17.78 6.25
C LEU A 609 14.09 -18.13 5.54
N PRO A 610 14.07 -18.37 4.23
CA PRO A 610 15.29 -18.48 3.43
C PRO A 610 16.02 -17.14 3.36
N VAL A 611 17.31 -17.13 3.73
CA VAL A 611 18.19 -15.95 3.64
C VAL A 611 19.37 -16.24 2.74
N THR A 612 19.61 -15.38 1.75
CA THR A 612 20.76 -15.48 0.83
C THR A 612 21.59 -14.21 0.90
N VAL A 613 22.90 -14.37 0.94
CA VAL A 613 23.88 -13.28 0.91
C VAL A 613 24.75 -13.42 -0.33
N GLY A 614 24.94 -12.34 -1.06
CA GLY A 614 25.74 -12.31 -2.27
C GLY A 614 25.01 -12.85 -3.49
N LEU A 615 25.44 -12.37 -4.66
CA LEU A 615 25.05 -12.90 -5.97
C LEU A 615 26.32 -13.35 -6.69
N THR A 616 26.25 -14.49 -7.36
CA THR A 616 27.32 -15.00 -8.22
C THR A 616 26.93 -14.78 -9.69
N ASP A 617 27.85 -14.25 -10.47
CA ASP A 617 27.69 -14.10 -11.91
C ASP A 617 27.86 -15.47 -12.58
N VAL A 618 26.75 -16.01 -13.09
CA VAL A 618 26.73 -17.20 -13.90
C VAL A 618 26.72 -16.78 -15.37
N PRO A 619 27.73 -17.14 -16.18
CA PRO A 619 27.72 -16.86 -17.61
C PRO A 619 26.52 -17.49 -18.31
N VAL A 620 25.78 -16.70 -19.08
CA VAL A 620 24.62 -17.13 -19.88
C VAL A 620 24.94 -17.06 -21.37
N ALA A 621 25.54 -15.95 -21.85
CA ALA A 621 26.05 -15.85 -23.21
C ALA A 621 27.23 -14.87 -23.29
N GLY A 622 28.40 -15.37 -23.71
CA GLY A 622 29.57 -14.53 -24.05
C GLY A 622 29.66 -14.15 -25.52
N PHE A 623 28.67 -14.54 -26.35
CA PHE A 623 28.55 -14.19 -27.77
C PHE A 623 29.72 -14.59 -28.71
N ASP A 624 30.64 -15.46 -28.28
CA ASP A 624 31.65 -16.09 -29.14
C ASP A 624 31.05 -16.81 -30.36
N ASP A 625 29.77 -17.22 -30.27
CA ASP A 625 28.99 -17.83 -31.34
C ASP A 625 28.09 -16.84 -32.11
N ALA A 626 28.38 -15.53 -32.07
CA ALA A 626 27.55 -14.47 -32.66
C ALA A 626 27.10 -14.71 -34.12
N ALA A 627 27.84 -15.49 -34.91
CA ALA A 627 27.46 -15.87 -36.27
C ALA A 627 26.25 -16.84 -36.35
N ALA A 628 25.96 -17.56 -35.27
CA ALA A 628 24.83 -18.49 -35.15
C ALA A 628 23.51 -17.78 -34.74
N TRP A 629 23.59 -16.57 -34.20
CA TRP A 629 22.42 -15.77 -33.83
C TRP A 629 21.65 -15.30 -35.06
N ARG A 630 20.35 -15.02 -34.88
CA ARG A 630 19.44 -14.64 -35.96
C ARG A 630 18.73 -13.33 -35.63
N PHE A 631 18.52 -12.53 -36.67
CA PHE A 631 17.72 -11.32 -36.58
C PHE A 631 16.26 -11.67 -36.83
N SER A 632 15.38 -11.21 -35.95
CA SER A 632 13.95 -11.08 -36.23
C SER A 632 13.45 -9.70 -35.80
N GLN A 633 12.21 -9.37 -36.12
CA GLN A 633 11.70 -8.00 -35.92
C GLN A 633 10.20 -7.93 -35.72
N ALA A 634 9.75 -6.82 -35.13
CA ALA A 634 8.38 -6.32 -35.22
C ALA A 634 8.38 -4.90 -35.78
N ARG A 635 7.83 -4.73 -36.99
CA ARG A 635 7.74 -3.46 -37.73
C ARG A 635 9.08 -2.70 -37.89
N ALA A 636 10.18 -3.42 -38.07
CA ALA A 636 11.53 -2.89 -38.28
C ALA A 636 12.30 -3.69 -39.34
N THR A 637 13.45 -3.20 -39.81
CA THR A 637 14.43 -3.98 -40.60
C THR A 637 15.80 -3.93 -39.93
N GLY A 638 16.68 -4.90 -40.20
CA GLY A 638 17.99 -4.94 -39.54
C GLY A 638 18.76 -6.23 -39.75
N SER A 639 19.81 -6.41 -38.95
CA SER A 639 20.68 -7.58 -38.98
C SER A 639 21.39 -7.80 -37.64
N VAL A 640 21.89 -9.03 -37.45
CA VAL A 640 22.86 -9.35 -36.39
C VAL A 640 24.16 -9.83 -37.02
N ALA A 641 25.30 -9.49 -36.42
CA ALA A 641 26.62 -9.93 -36.87
C ALA A 641 27.64 -9.94 -35.72
N PRO A 642 28.71 -10.75 -35.81
CA PRO A 642 29.85 -10.63 -34.90
C PRO A 642 30.52 -9.24 -34.99
N ALA A 643 30.94 -8.70 -33.85
CA ALA A 643 31.69 -7.44 -33.75
C ALA A 643 32.67 -7.48 -32.57
N PRO A 644 33.63 -6.55 -32.47
CA PRO A 644 34.48 -6.44 -31.27
C PRO A 644 33.62 -6.20 -30.02
N GLY A 645 33.71 -7.11 -29.06
CA GLY A 645 32.99 -7.08 -27.79
C GLY A 645 33.63 -6.19 -26.74
N HIS A 646 33.02 -6.16 -25.55
CA HIS A 646 33.63 -5.65 -24.33
C HIS A 646 34.74 -6.60 -23.87
N THR A 647 34.48 -7.91 -23.95
CA THR A 647 35.50 -8.96 -23.87
C THR A 647 35.38 -9.90 -25.07
N GLY A 648 36.45 -10.05 -25.86
CA GLY A 648 36.41 -10.93 -27.03
C GLY A 648 35.41 -10.51 -28.13
N THR A 649 34.49 -11.41 -28.50
CA THR A 649 33.53 -11.22 -29.60
C THR A 649 32.14 -10.89 -29.07
N GLY A 650 31.63 -9.68 -29.39
CA GLY A 650 30.27 -9.28 -29.07
C GLY A 650 29.29 -9.48 -30.24
N LEU A 651 28.00 -9.36 -29.95
CA LEU A 651 26.93 -9.41 -30.93
C LEU A 651 26.47 -8.00 -31.32
N LYS A 652 26.73 -7.60 -32.56
CA LYS A 652 26.18 -6.37 -33.12
C LYS A 652 24.74 -6.61 -33.58
N LEU A 653 23.84 -5.74 -33.15
CA LEU A 653 22.45 -5.65 -33.59
C LEU A 653 22.25 -4.30 -34.30
N ALA A 654 22.08 -4.32 -35.62
CA ALA A 654 21.80 -3.14 -36.43
C ALA A 654 20.33 -3.12 -36.83
N TYR A 655 19.69 -1.95 -36.79
CA TYR A 655 18.26 -1.84 -37.04
C TYR A 655 17.86 -0.48 -37.59
N ASP A 656 16.71 -0.49 -38.26
CA ASP A 656 16.01 0.65 -38.84
C ASP A 656 14.58 0.70 -38.30
N PHE A 657 14.32 1.73 -37.49
CA PHE A 657 13.01 2.02 -36.91
C PHE A 657 12.24 3.10 -37.66
N GLY A 658 12.65 3.44 -38.90
CA GLY A 658 11.93 4.33 -39.82
C GLY A 658 10.83 3.64 -40.63
N GLN A 659 10.64 2.33 -40.47
CA GLN A 659 9.72 1.53 -41.31
C GLN A 659 8.24 1.61 -40.89
N SER A 660 7.93 2.13 -39.70
CA SER A 660 6.59 2.20 -39.13
C SER A 660 6.51 3.26 -38.03
N THR A 661 5.32 3.80 -37.77
CA THR A 661 5.04 4.69 -36.62
C THR A 661 4.48 3.94 -35.40
N GLY A 662 3.96 2.72 -35.54
CA GLY A 662 3.59 1.87 -34.39
C GLY A 662 4.80 1.17 -33.77
N THR A 663 4.76 0.76 -32.49
CA THR A 663 5.89 0.20 -31.72
C THR A 663 6.79 -0.77 -32.52
N ARG A 664 8.08 -0.46 -32.57
CA ARG A 664 9.07 -1.20 -33.36
C ARG A 664 10.02 -1.94 -32.44
N ALA A 665 10.47 -3.11 -32.87
CA ALA A 665 11.46 -3.88 -32.12
C ALA A 665 12.41 -4.64 -33.05
N ALA A 666 13.67 -4.68 -32.67
CA ALA A 666 14.73 -5.43 -33.32
C ALA A 666 15.24 -6.51 -32.37
N TYR A 667 15.08 -7.78 -32.76
CA TYR A 667 15.36 -8.94 -31.91
C TYR A 667 16.67 -9.61 -32.32
N ALA A 668 17.48 -9.96 -31.33
CA ALA A 668 18.58 -10.89 -31.43
C ALA A 668 18.14 -12.23 -30.83
N ASP A 669 17.82 -13.21 -31.68
CA ASP A 669 17.40 -14.54 -31.26
C ASP A 669 18.62 -15.49 -31.23
N PRO A 670 18.84 -16.22 -30.11
CA PRO A 670 19.89 -17.22 -30.02
C PRO A 670 19.56 -18.45 -30.89
N PRO A 671 20.57 -19.26 -31.28
CA PRO A 671 20.36 -20.47 -32.10
C PRO A 671 19.45 -21.51 -31.44
N ALA A 672 19.40 -21.53 -30.11
CA ALA A 672 18.45 -22.27 -29.29
C ALA A 672 18.13 -21.43 -28.03
N TRP A 673 17.05 -21.77 -27.32
CA TRP A 673 16.76 -21.10 -26.04
C TRP A 673 17.87 -21.45 -25.05
N ILE A 674 18.26 -20.49 -24.22
CA ILE A 674 19.39 -20.66 -23.31
C ILE A 674 18.85 -20.94 -21.91
N ASP A 675 19.01 -22.18 -21.43
CA ASP A 675 18.63 -22.54 -20.06
C ASP A 675 19.57 -21.84 -19.06
N VAL A 676 18.98 -21.26 -18.02
CA VAL A 676 19.73 -20.54 -16.98
C VAL A 676 19.67 -21.33 -15.68
N PRO A 677 20.81 -21.75 -15.12
CA PRO A 677 20.82 -22.53 -13.89
C PRO A 677 20.53 -21.64 -12.66
N GLY A 678 19.95 -22.25 -11.62
CA GLY A 678 19.63 -21.59 -10.36
C GLY A 678 18.42 -20.66 -10.45
N GLN A 679 18.35 -19.70 -9.52
CA GLN A 679 17.25 -18.75 -9.36
C GLN A 679 17.74 -17.30 -9.53
N PRO A 680 18.10 -16.84 -10.74
CA PRO A 680 18.64 -15.51 -10.95
C PRO A 680 17.73 -14.40 -10.40
N GLN A 681 18.29 -13.49 -9.61
CA GLN A 681 17.58 -12.30 -9.13
C GLN A 681 17.68 -11.12 -10.12
N ALA A 682 18.69 -11.15 -10.98
CA ALA A 682 18.88 -10.20 -12.07
C ALA A 682 19.67 -10.85 -13.21
N PHE A 683 19.66 -10.22 -14.38
CA PHE A 683 20.58 -10.48 -15.47
C PHE A 683 21.42 -9.25 -15.71
N GLY A 684 22.70 -9.40 -16.04
CA GLY A 684 23.57 -8.28 -16.38
C GLY A 684 24.20 -8.49 -17.75
N MET A 685 24.41 -7.43 -18.52
CA MET A 685 25.21 -7.50 -19.75
C MET A 685 25.88 -6.14 -20.05
N TRP A 686 26.96 -6.17 -20.81
CA TRP A 686 27.56 -4.96 -21.36
C TRP A 686 26.83 -4.56 -22.65
N ILE A 687 26.43 -3.29 -22.76
CA ILE A 687 25.78 -2.72 -23.94
C ILE A 687 26.57 -1.51 -24.42
N LYS A 688 27.05 -1.57 -25.66
CA LYS A 688 27.66 -0.44 -26.37
C LYS A 688 26.57 0.38 -27.06
N GLY A 689 26.16 1.46 -26.43
CA GLY A 689 25.10 2.34 -26.91
C GLY A 689 25.59 3.43 -27.87
N ASN A 690 24.64 4.02 -28.61
CA ASN A 690 24.83 5.16 -29.49
C ASN A 690 23.97 6.39 -29.10
N GLY A 691 23.37 6.37 -27.90
CA GLY A 691 22.63 7.49 -27.32
C GLY A 691 21.30 7.82 -27.99
N ARG A 692 20.68 6.86 -28.69
CA ARG A 692 19.45 7.09 -29.48
C ARG A 692 18.16 6.90 -28.69
N GLY A 693 18.24 6.33 -27.48
CA GLY A 693 17.11 6.24 -26.53
C GLY A 693 16.22 5.03 -26.73
N GLU A 694 16.64 4.02 -27.49
CA GLU A 694 15.95 2.73 -27.56
C GLU A 694 15.87 2.03 -26.19
N TRP A 695 14.85 1.19 -26.00
CA TRP A 695 14.61 0.48 -24.75
C TRP A 695 15.16 -0.96 -24.81
N PRO A 696 16.28 -1.28 -24.12
CA PRO A 696 16.82 -2.64 -24.11
C PRO A 696 15.95 -3.55 -23.25
N SER A 697 15.77 -4.79 -23.69
CA SER A 697 14.88 -5.76 -23.07
C SER A 697 15.40 -7.19 -23.23
N LEU A 698 15.28 -7.98 -22.16
CA LEU A 698 15.57 -9.40 -22.13
C LEU A 698 14.26 -10.18 -22.00
N HIS A 699 14.01 -11.11 -22.90
CA HIS A 699 12.79 -11.92 -22.89
C HIS A 699 13.12 -13.33 -22.38
N LEU A 700 12.44 -13.74 -21.32
CA LEU A 700 12.58 -15.04 -20.65
C LEU A 700 11.27 -15.83 -20.72
N HIS A 701 11.38 -17.15 -20.61
CA HIS A 701 10.28 -18.01 -20.20
C HIS A 701 10.63 -18.70 -18.89
N ASP A 702 9.64 -18.87 -18.02
CA ASP A 702 9.80 -19.55 -16.74
C ASP A 702 9.46 -21.05 -16.83
N ALA A 703 9.50 -21.76 -15.71
CA ALA A 703 9.25 -23.21 -15.65
C ALA A 703 7.83 -23.62 -16.06
N GLN A 704 6.86 -22.68 -16.03
CA GLN A 704 5.48 -22.88 -16.47
C GLN A 704 5.26 -22.39 -17.91
N ASP A 705 6.34 -22.01 -18.61
CA ASP A 705 6.33 -21.42 -19.94
C ASP A 705 5.71 -20.00 -20.01
N THR A 706 5.60 -19.32 -18.86
CA THR A 706 5.13 -17.93 -18.78
C THR A 706 6.21 -16.99 -19.31
N GLN A 707 5.81 -16.02 -20.14
CA GLN A 707 6.72 -15.04 -20.73
C GLN A 707 6.99 -13.87 -19.80
N HIS A 708 8.26 -13.52 -19.63
CA HIS A 708 8.71 -12.38 -18.84
C HIS A 708 9.61 -11.47 -19.69
N VAL A 709 9.32 -10.17 -19.70
CA VAL A 709 10.15 -9.16 -20.38
C VAL A 709 10.82 -8.27 -19.34
N LEU A 710 12.11 -8.47 -19.13
CA LEU A 710 12.91 -7.65 -18.23
C LEU A 710 13.42 -6.44 -18.98
N ARG A 711 13.20 -5.24 -18.44
CA ARG A 711 13.52 -3.99 -19.12
C ARG A 711 14.67 -3.26 -18.43
N GLY A 712 15.63 -2.81 -19.22
CA GLY A 712 16.74 -1.98 -18.75
C GLY A 712 16.43 -0.48 -18.89
N PRO A 713 17.34 0.42 -18.49
CA PRO A 713 17.22 1.84 -18.75
C PRO A 713 17.32 2.14 -20.26
N TYR A 714 16.63 3.19 -20.73
CA TYR A 714 16.75 3.66 -22.11
C TYR A 714 18.21 3.96 -22.48
N VAL A 715 18.64 3.56 -23.68
CA VAL A 715 20.03 3.73 -24.17
C VAL A 715 20.30 5.19 -24.56
N THR A 716 20.44 6.07 -23.58
CA THR A 716 20.77 7.50 -23.75
C THR A 716 22.27 7.78 -23.71
N TRP A 717 23.10 6.75 -23.51
CA TRP A 717 24.56 6.86 -23.45
C TRP A 717 25.23 6.41 -24.75
N THR A 718 26.47 6.87 -24.94
CA THR A 718 27.37 6.41 -26.01
C THR A 718 28.52 5.61 -25.40
N GLY A 719 28.89 4.49 -26.02
CA GLY A 719 29.95 3.60 -25.52
C GLY A 719 29.42 2.50 -24.60
N TRP A 720 30.34 1.78 -23.95
CA TRP A 720 30.01 0.62 -23.10
C TRP A 720 29.44 1.05 -21.76
N ARG A 721 28.33 0.42 -21.36
CA ARG A 721 27.76 0.49 -20.01
C ARG A 721 27.26 -0.90 -19.61
N TYR A 722 27.51 -1.29 -18.36
CA TYR A 722 26.91 -2.48 -17.78
C TYR A 722 25.46 -2.19 -17.41
N VAL A 723 24.54 -3.04 -17.87
CA VAL A 723 23.11 -2.90 -17.67
C VAL A 723 22.59 -4.13 -16.95
N GLU A 724 21.88 -3.91 -15.84
CA GLU A 724 21.18 -4.95 -15.10
C GLU A 724 19.67 -4.93 -15.39
N PHE A 725 19.09 -6.12 -15.46
CA PHE A 725 17.69 -6.41 -15.68
C PHE A 725 17.19 -7.21 -14.48
N ALA A 726 16.43 -6.58 -13.58
CA ALA A 726 15.89 -7.25 -12.41
C ALA A 726 14.86 -8.33 -12.80
N VAL A 727 14.93 -9.48 -12.16
CA VAL A 727 13.92 -10.54 -12.30
C VAL A 727 12.78 -10.26 -11.30
N PRO A 728 11.52 -10.11 -11.75
CA PRO A 728 10.43 -9.81 -10.85
C PRO A 728 10.15 -10.97 -9.88
N ALA A 729 9.50 -10.66 -8.75
CA ALA A 729 8.97 -11.68 -7.86
C ALA A 729 7.94 -12.58 -8.59
N GLY A 730 7.81 -13.83 -8.16
CA GLY A 730 6.86 -14.79 -8.75
C GLY A 730 7.33 -15.57 -9.97
N VAL A 731 8.48 -15.23 -10.56
CA VAL A 731 9.09 -16.02 -11.64
C VAL A 731 9.42 -17.43 -11.14
N GLN A 732 8.98 -18.45 -11.90
CA GLN A 732 9.20 -19.86 -11.56
C GLN A 732 10.47 -20.41 -12.23
N TYR A 733 11.35 -21.03 -11.45
CA TYR A 733 12.64 -21.53 -11.96
C TYR A 733 12.58 -23.03 -12.31
N PRO A 734 13.38 -23.51 -13.29
CA PRO A 734 14.39 -22.78 -14.06
C PRO A 734 13.78 -21.84 -15.11
N VAL A 735 14.52 -20.77 -15.45
CA VAL A 735 14.17 -19.86 -16.55
C VAL A 735 15.04 -20.13 -17.77
N ARG A 736 14.52 -19.74 -18.93
CA ARG A 736 15.21 -19.87 -20.22
C ARG A 736 15.16 -18.55 -20.99
N VAL A 737 16.30 -18.07 -21.46
CA VAL A 737 16.39 -16.85 -22.28
C VAL A 737 15.88 -17.15 -23.68
N ARG A 738 14.85 -16.42 -24.09
CA ARG A 738 14.29 -16.51 -25.44
C ARG A 738 15.04 -15.62 -26.43
N ARG A 739 15.36 -14.38 -26.06
CA ARG A 739 16.00 -13.36 -26.91
C ARG A 739 16.39 -12.11 -26.13
N PHE A 740 17.32 -11.34 -26.69
CA PHE A 740 17.54 -9.93 -26.35
C PHE A 740 16.93 -9.04 -27.43
N TYR A 741 16.44 -7.86 -27.09
CA TYR A 741 15.96 -6.91 -28.08
C TYR A 741 15.97 -5.46 -27.62
N VAL A 742 15.83 -4.57 -28.59
CA VAL A 742 15.54 -3.16 -28.34
C VAL A 742 14.21 -2.76 -28.96
N ALA A 743 13.48 -1.87 -28.29
CA ALA A 743 12.22 -1.34 -28.76
C ALA A 743 12.20 0.19 -28.81
N GLU A 744 11.45 0.74 -29.76
CA GLU A 744 11.08 2.16 -29.82
C GLU A 744 9.56 2.27 -29.88
N THR A 745 9.01 3.01 -28.90
CA THR A 745 7.57 3.16 -28.69
C THR A 745 7.07 4.55 -29.09
N ASP A 746 7.96 5.53 -29.21
CA ASP A 746 7.63 6.89 -29.64
C ASP A 746 7.43 6.94 -31.16
N PRO A 747 6.22 7.25 -31.65
CA PRO A 747 5.94 7.34 -33.09
C PRO A 747 6.73 8.45 -33.80
N ALA A 748 7.20 9.47 -33.08
CA ALA A 748 7.90 10.63 -33.62
C ALA A 748 9.40 10.37 -33.88
N LYS A 749 10.00 9.41 -33.18
CA LYS A 749 11.44 9.10 -33.32
C LYS A 749 11.66 8.10 -34.43
N GLN A 750 12.14 8.50 -35.60
CA GLN A 750 12.48 7.57 -36.69
C GLN A 750 13.97 7.64 -37.01
N TYR A 751 14.66 6.50 -36.89
CA TYR A 751 16.12 6.46 -37.02
C TYR A 751 16.63 5.07 -37.35
N THR A 752 17.85 5.04 -37.88
CA THR A 752 18.70 3.84 -37.92
C THR A 752 19.73 3.92 -36.81
N SER A 753 20.03 2.79 -36.18
CA SER A 753 21.04 2.68 -35.14
C SER A 753 21.61 1.28 -35.12
N GLU A 754 22.63 1.10 -34.30
CA GLU A 754 23.21 -0.18 -33.96
C GLU A 754 23.63 -0.17 -32.50
N LEU A 755 23.76 -1.36 -31.93
CA LEU A 755 24.35 -1.58 -30.62
C LEU A 755 25.19 -2.86 -30.66
N VAL A 756 26.14 -2.98 -29.74
CA VAL A 756 26.86 -4.24 -29.52
C VAL A 756 26.57 -4.68 -28.10
N ILE A 757 26.11 -5.92 -27.93
CA ILE A 757 25.93 -6.55 -26.62
C ILE A 757 27.03 -7.57 -26.37
N ASP A 758 27.39 -7.74 -25.10
CA ASP A 758 28.40 -8.69 -24.68
C ASP A 758 28.21 -9.15 -23.23
N ASP A 759 28.81 -10.27 -22.84
CA ASP A 759 28.89 -10.79 -21.46
C ASP A 759 27.53 -10.85 -20.73
N LEU A 760 26.52 -11.51 -21.32
CA LEU A 760 25.26 -11.76 -20.62
C LEU A 760 25.50 -12.77 -19.50
N VAL A 761 25.25 -12.33 -18.26
CA VAL A 761 25.34 -13.12 -17.04
C VAL A 761 24.01 -13.12 -16.29
N ALA A 762 23.76 -14.19 -15.55
CA ALA A 762 22.70 -14.32 -14.57
C ALA A 762 23.29 -14.09 -13.17
N LYS A 763 22.67 -13.21 -12.38
CA LYS A 763 23.04 -12.93 -10.99
C LYS A 763 22.31 -13.91 -10.08
N VAL A 764 22.96 -15.02 -9.74
CA VAL A 764 22.32 -16.14 -9.04
C VAL A 764 22.75 -16.14 -7.56
N PRO A 765 21.82 -16.15 -6.61
CA PRO A 765 22.16 -16.31 -5.20
C PRO A 765 22.67 -17.74 -4.95
N PRO A 766 23.44 -17.97 -3.86
CA PRO A 766 23.81 -19.33 -3.45
C PRO A 766 22.58 -20.23 -3.31
N ALA A 767 22.69 -21.48 -3.78
CA ALA A 767 21.58 -22.42 -3.76
C ALA A 767 21.19 -22.77 -2.31
N LEU A 768 19.89 -22.78 -2.04
CA LEU A 768 19.33 -23.10 -0.73
C LEU A 768 18.09 -23.96 -0.92
N ASP A 769 18.12 -25.16 -0.37
CA ASP A 769 16.95 -26.03 -0.31
C ASP A 769 16.11 -25.63 0.91
N ALA A 770 15.05 -24.87 0.66
CA ALA A 770 14.04 -24.56 1.67
C ALA A 770 13.01 -25.71 1.75
N PRO A 771 12.50 -26.06 2.95
CA PRO A 771 11.42 -27.00 3.06
C PRO A 771 10.18 -26.49 2.31
N ALA A 772 9.55 -27.36 1.52
CA ALA A 772 8.31 -27.00 0.84
C ALA A 772 7.21 -26.73 1.89
N GLU A 773 6.56 -25.57 1.79
CA GLU A 773 5.40 -25.29 2.63
C GLU A 773 4.19 -26.08 2.14
N PRO A 774 3.46 -26.77 3.03
CA PRO A 774 2.23 -27.44 2.64
C PRO A 774 1.21 -26.39 2.18
N TYR A 775 0.56 -26.65 1.04
CA TYR A 775 -0.54 -25.80 0.57
C TYR A 775 -1.66 -25.76 1.62
N ARG A 776 -2.16 -24.56 1.90
CA ARG A 776 -3.24 -24.32 2.85
C ARG A 776 -4.43 -23.74 2.12
N THR A 777 -5.61 -24.18 2.52
CA THR A 777 -6.89 -23.65 2.07
C THR A 777 -7.81 -23.55 3.27
N ASP A 778 -8.60 -22.47 3.33
CA ASP A 778 -9.60 -22.26 4.37
C ASP A 778 -10.61 -23.42 4.43
N ARG A 779 -11.16 -23.63 5.63
CA ARG A 779 -12.14 -24.69 5.89
C ARG A 779 -13.47 -24.50 5.17
N VAL A 780 -13.73 -23.32 4.59
CA VAL A 780 -14.86 -23.12 3.67
C VAL A 780 -14.80 -24.11 2.51
N VAL A 781 -13.61 -24.53 2.06
CA VAL A 781 -13.46 -25.49 0.95
C VAL A 781 -13.62 -26.91 1.45
N LEU A 782 -14.63 -27.61 0.94
CA LEU A 782 -14.86 -29.02 1.24
C LEU A 782 -13.71 -29.87 0.69
N ARG A 783 -13.07 -30.63 1.58
CA ARG A 783 -12.04 -31.63 1.21
C ARG A 783 -12.63 -33.02 0.96
N ASP A 784 -13.74 -33.30 1.63
CA ASP A 784 -14.49 -34.54 1.56
C ASP A 784 -16.00 -34.23 1.60
N GLY A 785 -16.74 -34.70 0.61
CA GLY A 785 -18.19 -34.53 0.46
C GLY A 785 -18.59 -33.52 -0.61
N THR A 786 -19.89 -33.20 -0.66
CA THR A 786 -20.48 -32.26 -1.62
C THR A 786 -21.38 -31.24 -0.94
N VAL A 787 -21.66 -30.13 -1.61
CA VAL A 787 -22.63 -29.12 -1.15
C VAL A 787 -24.09 -29.47 -1.45
N ASP A 788 -24.38 -30.63 -2.06
CA ASP A 788 -25.73 -31.03 -2.50
C ASP A 788 -26.79 -31.05 -1.39
N GLY A 789 -26.37 -31.22 -0.13
CA GLY A 789 -27.25 -31.23 1.03
C GLY A 789 -27.63 -29.84 1.55
N ALA A 790 -27.06 -28.77 1.01
CA ALA A 790 -27.32 -27.41 1.49
C ALA A 790 -28.75 -26.95 1.18
N PRO A 791 -29.37 -26.09 2.03
CA PRO A 791 -30.69 -25.53 1.80
C PRO A 791 -30.89 -24.89 0.42
N TRP A 792 -29.87 -24.21 -0.09
CA TRP A 792 -29.81 -23.68 -1.45
C TRP A 792 -28.35 -23.51 -1.88
N ARG A 793 -28.12 -23.34 -3.19
CA ARG A 793 -26.77 -23.32 -3.75
C ARG A 793 -26.60 -22.27 -4.84
N PHE A 794 -25.40 -21.75 -5.03
CA PHE A 794 -25.08 -20.91 -6.20
C PHE A 794 -23.72 -21.30 -6.78
N ALA A 795 -23.55 -21.12 -8.10
CA ALA A 795 -22.30 -21.42 -8.79
C ALA A 795 -21.55 -20.15 -9.17
N VAL A 796 -20.22 -20.26 -9.30
CA VAL A 796 -19.34 -19.21 -9.79
C VAL A 796 -18.42 -19.76 -10.88
N LEU A 797 -18.31 -19.01 -11.98
CA LEU A 797 -17.34 -19.26 -13.06
C LEU A 797 -16.60 -17.97 -13.43
N SER A 798 -15.34 -18.09 -13.85
CA SER A 798 -14.47 -16.94 -14.16
C SER A 798 -13.47 -17.32 -15.26
N ASP A 799 -12.90 -16.34 -15.96
CA ASP A 799 -11.70 -16.53 -16.79
C ASP A 799 -11.85 -17.61 -17.89
N ALA A 800 -12.93 -17.51 -18.66
CA ALA A 800 -13.10 -18.31 -19.88
C ALA A 800 -12.33 -17.72 -21.08
N GLN A 801 -12.28 -16.39 -21.17
CA GLN A 801 -11.50 -15.58 -22.11
C GLN A 801 -11.56 -16.03 -23.58
N PHE A 802 -12.74 -16.28 -24.13
CA PHE A 802 -12.88 -16.54 -25.57
C PHE A 802 -13.13 -15.25 -26.39
N VAL A 803 -12.91 -15.32 -27.71
CA VAL A 803 -13.21 -14.23 -28.66
C VAL A 803 -14.14 -14.69 -29.79
N ALA A 804 -14.96 -13.79 -30.31
CA ALA A 804 -15.82 -14.04 -31.47
C ALA A 804 -15.03 -14.16 -32.79
N ALA A 805 -13.78 -13.72 -32.81
CA ALA A 805 -12.89 -13.94 -33.95
C ALA A 805 -12.50 -15.42 -34.14
N ASP A 806 -12.62 -16.24 -33.10
CA ASP A 806 -12.38 -17.69 -33.12
C ASP A 806 -13.47 -18.46 -32.34
N PRO A 807 -14.71 -18.51 -32.89
CA PRO A 807 -15.88 -19.03 -32.19
C PRO A 807 -15.87 -20.56 -32.01
N ASP A 808 -14.98 -21.27 -32.69
CA ASP A 808 -14.82 -22.72 -32.63
C ASP A 808 -13.56 -23.14 -31.82
N SER A 809 -12.98 -22.20 -31.07
CA SER A 809 -11.79 -22.41 -30.25
C SER A 809 -12.03 -23.38 -29.07
N ASP A 810 -10.93 -23.95 -28.57
CA ASP A 810 -10.95 -24.78 -27.35
C ASP A 810 -11.49 -24.00 -26.14
N LEU A 811 -11.29 -22.68 -26.08
CA LEU A 811 -11.82 -21.81 -25.01
C LEU A 811 -13.35 -21.76 -25.03
N VAL A 812 -13.96 -21.63 -26.22
CA VAL A 812 -15.43 -21.70 -26.35
C VAL A 812 -15.95 -23.09 -25.97
N ALA A 813 -15.26 -24.15 -26.40
CA ALA A 813 -15.64 -25.51 -26.05
C ALA A 813 -15.61 -25.76 -24.54
N GLN A 814 -14.58 -25.24 -23.86
CA GLN A 814 -14.43 -25.32 -22.40
C GLN A 814 -15.48 -24.48 -21.67
N ALA A 815 -15.73 -23.25 -22.11
CA ALA A 815 -16.79 -22.41 -21.53
C ALA A 815 -18.16 -23.13 -21.58
N ARG A 816 -18.50 -23.74 -22.73
CA ARG A 816 -19.73 -24.52 -22.88
C ARG A 816 -19.74 -25.77 -22.01
N ARG A 817 -18.61 -26.47 -21.87
CA ARG A 817 -18.48 -27.61 -20.94
C ARG A 817 -18.82 -27.17 -19.52
N THR A 818 -18.18 -26.13 -19.01
CA THR A 818 -18.39 -25.61 -17.66
C THR A 818 -19.85 -25.23 -17.42
N LEU A 819 -20.49 -24.51 -18.36
CA LEU A 819 -21.91 -24.15 -18.25
C LEU A 819 -22.84 -25.36 -18.19
N ARG A 820 -22.54 -26.44 -18.93
CA ARG A 820 -23.32 -27.69 -18.89
C ARG A 820 -23.14 -28.44 -17.57
N GLU A 821 -21.91 -28.47 -17.03
CA GLU A 821 -21.62 -29.06 -15.72
C GLU A 821 -22.37 -28.30 -14.62
N ILE A 822 -22.29 -26.96 -14.61
CA ILE A 822 -23.03 -26.09 -13.68
C ILE A 822 -24.54 -26.33 -13.77
N ARG A 823 -25.09 -26.35 -14.99
CA ARG A 823 -26.51 -26.63 -15.18
C ARG A 823 -26.91 -28.03 -14.69
N ALA A 824 -26.04 -29.02 -14.82
CA ALA A 824 -26.27 -30.37 -14.34
C ALA A 824 -26.25 -30.48 -12.82
N ALA A 825 -25.41 -29.67 -12.15
CA ALA A 825 -25.37 -29.56 -10.69
C ALA A 825 -26.65 -28.95 -10.11
N LYS A 826 -27.36 -28.12 -10.88
CA LYS A 826 -28.63 -27.44 -10.49
C LYS A 826 -28.47 -26.51 -9.27
N PRO A 827 -27.58 -25.52 -9.33
CA PRO A 827 -27.61 -24.40 -8.38
C PRO A 827 -28.87 -23.55 -8.60
N ASP A 828 -29.21 -22.70 -7.65
CA ASP A 828 -30.32 -21.74 -7.75
C ASP A 828 -30.03 -20.65 -8.79
N PHE A 829 -28.77 -20.23 -8.90
CA PHE A 829 -28.28 -19.29 -9.92
C PHE A 829 -26.76 -19.40 -10.12
N LEU A 830 -26.26 -18.76 -11.18
CA LEU A 830 -24.85 -18.65 -11.53
C LEU A 830 -24.38 -17.19 -11.43
N VAL A 831 -23.17 -16.97 -10.92
CA VAL A 831 -22.43 -15.73 -11.11
C VAL A 831 -21.23 -15.96 -12.03
N ILE A 832 -21.16 -15.20 -13.12
CA ILE A 832 -19.99 -15.11 -13.99
C ILE A 832 -19.15 -13.96 -13.43
N ASP A 833 -18.06 -14.28 -12.74
CA ASP A 833 -17.20 -13.30 -12.09
C ASP A 833 -16.02 -12.91 -12.98
N GLY A 834 -16.34 -12.14 -14.03
CA GLY A 834 -15.40 -11.51 -14.96
C GLY A 834 -14.73 -12.44 -15.97
N ASP A 835 -14.15 -11.81 -16.99
CA ASP A 835 -13.29 -12.43 -18.01
C ASP A 835 -13.94 -13.64 -18.71
N PHE A 836 -15.24 -13.55 -19.00
CA PHE A 836 -15.90 -14.58 -19.81
C PHE A 836 -15.47 -14.47 -21.28
N VAL A 837 -15.31 -13.24 -21.76
CA VAL A 837 -14.70 -12.92 -23.06
C VAL A 837 -13.28 -12.38 -22.85
N ASP A 838 -12.44 -12.44 -23.90
CA ASP A 838 -11.07 -11.91 -23.86
C ASP A 838 -10.99 -10.43 -24.25
N THR A 839 -11.96 -9.94 -25.02
CA THR A 839 -12.00 -8.55 -25.50
C THR A 839 -13.39 -7.95 -25.42
N ALA A 840 -13.45 -6.62 -25.28
CA ALA A 840 -14.67 -5.85 -25.07
C ALA A 840 -15.41 -5.48 -26.37
N TYR A 841 -15.15 -6.18 -27.48
CA TYR A 841 -15.80 -5.86 -28.74
C TYR A 841 -17.27 -6.33 -28.72
N PRO A 842 -18.20 -5.60 -29.36
CA PRO A 842 -19.61 -5.99 -29.38
C PRO A 842 -19.87 -7.41 -29.92
N ALA A 843 -19.01 -7.89 -30.83
CA ALA A 843 -19.09 -9.24 -31.36
C ALA A 843 -18.83 -10.32 -30.29
N ASP A 844 -17.90 -10.07 -29.37
CA ASP A 844 -17.56 -10.99 -28.28
C ASP A 844 -18.74 -11.11 -27.31
N PHE A 845 -19.34 -9.98 -26.92
CA PHE A 845 -20.54 -9.97 -26.08
C PHE A 845 -21.76 -10.61 -26.76
N ALA A 846 -21.90 -10.46 -28.08
CA ALA A 846 -22.94 -11.16 -28.83
C ALA A 846 -22.71 -12.68 -28.88
N LEU A 847 -21.46 -13.14 -28.96
CA LEU A 847 -21.13 -14.57 -28.84
C LEU A 847 -21.40 -15.07 -27.41
N ALA A 848 -20.95 -14.33 -26.39
CA ALA A 848 -21.19 -14.67 -24.99
C ALA A 848 -22.67 -14.81 -24.68
N LYS A 849 -23.50 -13.84 -25.08
CA LYS A 849 -24.96 -13.90 -24.89
C LYS A 849 -25.56 -15.14 -25.54
N ARG A 850 -25.16 -15.46 -26.78
CA ARG A 850 -25.62 -16.65 -27.49
C ARG A 850 -25.25 -17.95 -26.77
N ILE A 851 -24.02 -18.06 -26.27
CA ILE A 851 -23.56 -19.23 -25.50
C ILE A 851 -24.41 -19.39 -24.24
N LEU A 852 -24.65 -18.30 -23.49
CA LEU A 852 -25.48 -18.32 -22.29
C LEU A 852 -26.94 -18.72 -22.59
N ASP A 853 -27.52 -18.16 -23.65
CA ASP A 853 -28.89 -18.47 -24.08
C ASP A 853 -29.02 -19.94 -24.53
N GLU A 854 -28.02 -20.49 -25.22
CA GLU A 854 -28.01 -21.88 -25.70
C GLU A 854 -27.78 -22.91 -24.58
N GLU A 855 -26.82 -22.66 -23.68
CA GLU A 855 -26.43 -23.64 -22.65
C GLU A 855 -27.32 -23.56 -21.40
N LEU A 856 -27.71 -22.35 -20.97
CA LEU A 856 -28.51 -22.13 -19.77
C LEU A 856 -29.98 -21.85 -20.11
N GLY A 857 -30.22 -20.94 -21.06
CA GLY A 857 -31.56 -20.44 -21.38
C GLY A 857 -32.29 -19.93 -20.13
N ASP A 858 -33.60 -20.19 -20.04
CA ASP A 858 -34.41 -19.83 -18.86
C ASP A 858 -34.29 -20.86 -17.70
N ALA A 859 -33.46 -21.90 -17.86
CA ALA A 859 -33.38 -22.99 -16.89
C ALA A 859 -32.54 -22.64 -15.65
N LEU A 860 -31.62 -21.68 -15.77
CA LEU A 860 -30.75 -21.24 -14.68
C LEU A 860 -30.53 -19.71 -14.75
N PRO A 861 -31.01 -18.94 -13.77
CA PRO A 861 -30.70 -17.51 -13.68
C PRO A 861 -29.20 -17.27 -13.55
N TRP A 862 -28.71 -16.18 -14.16
CA TRP A 862 -27.31 -15.82 -14.10
C TRP A 862 -27.09 -14.32 -13.91
N TYR A 863 -25.97 -13.98 -13.29
CA TYR A 863 -25.47 -12.63 -13.06
C TYR A 863 -24.07 -12.53 -13.67
N TYR A 864 -23.75 -11.44 -14.36
CA TYR A 864 -22.45 -11.26 -15.00
C TYR A 864 -21.78 -10.01 -14.45
N VAL A 865 -20.66 -10.22 -13.75
CA VAL A 865 -19.79 -9.20 -13.20
C VAL A 865 -18.65 -8.92 -14.20
N PRO A 866 -18.36 -7.67 -14.55
CA PRO A 866 -17.28 -7.37 -15.50
C PRO A 866 -15.89 -7.50 -14.85
N GLY A 867 -14.97 -8.18 -15.55
CA GLY A 867 -13.53 -8.21 -15.33
C GLY A 867 -12.78 -7.26 -16.26
N ASN A 868 -11.46 -7.30 -16.23
CA ASN A 868 -10.63 -6.41 -17.06
C ASN A 868 -10.72 -6.73 -18.56
N HIS A 869 -11.08 -7.95 -18.94
CA HIS A 869 -11.26 -8.29 -20.34
C HIS A 869 -12.58 -7.75 -20.93
N GLU A 870 -13.57 -7.44 -20.09
CA GLU A 870 -14.78 -6.71 -20.47
C GLU A 870 -14.53 -5.22 -20.79
N VAL A 871 -13.30 -4.72 -20.58
CA VAL A 871 -12.83 -3.38 -21.03
C VAL A 871 -11.58 -3.45 -21.92
N MET A 872 -11.13 -4.65 -22.27
CA MET A 872 -9.93 -4.81 -23.09
C MET A 872 -10.21 -4.45 -24.56
N GLY A 873 -9.52 -3.43 -25.06
CA GLY A 873 -9.63 -2.96 -26.44
C GLY A 873 -10.83 -2.05 -26.75
N ALA A 874 -11.84 -1.98 -25.87
CA ALA A 874 -13.04 -1.16 -26.07
C ALA A 874 -13.66 -0.73 -24.72
N PRO A 875 -14.49 0.33 -24.65
CA PRO A 875 -15.01 0.85 -23.39
C PRO A 875 -16.08 -0.05 -22.76
N ILE A 876 -16.23 0.02 -21.43
CA ILE A 876 -17.24 -0.70 -20.63
C ILE A 876 -18.70 -0.46 -21.10
N GLY A 877 -18.95 0.61 -21.87
CA GLY A 877 -20.26 0.90 -22.45
C GLY A 877 -20.79 -0.24 -23.34
N ASN A 878 -19.91 -1.02 -23.98
CA ASN A 878 -20.30 -2.17 -24.79
C ASN A 878 -20.88 -3.30 -23.92
N PHE A 879 -20.25 -3.58 -22.77
CA PHE A 879 -20.76 -4.52 -21.78
C PHE A 879 -22.14 -4.07 -21.28
N ARG A 880 -22.26 -2.79 -20.90
CA ARG A 880 -23.53 -2.22 -20.41
C ARG A 880 -24.67 -2.34 -21.42
N ALA A 881 -24.38 -2.15 -22.71
CA ALA A 881 -25.37 -2.33 -23.76
C ALA A 881 -25.84 -3.78 -23.92
N ALA A 882 -24.97 -4.76 -23.64
CA ALA A 882 -25.28 -6.18 -23.79
C ALA A 882 -25.92 -6.82 -22.53
N PHE A 883 -25.46 -6.42 -21.34
CA PHE A 883 -25.74 -7.09 -20.06
C PHE A 883 -26.31 -6.18 -18.97
N GLY A 884 -26.33 -4.86 -19.15
CA GLY A 884 -26.89 -3.89 -18.20
C GLY A 884 -25.88 -3.35 -17.18
N ASP A 885 -26.36 -3.02 -15.98
CA ASP A 885 -25.54 -2.37 -14.95
C ASP A 885 -24.31 -3.19 -14.54
N THR A 886 -23.21 -2.49 -14.25
CA THR A 886 -21.91 -3.08 -13.90
C THR A 886 -21.77 -3.39 -12.41
N SER A 887 -22.74 -2.98 -11.59
CA SER A 887 -22.85 -3.31 -10.17
C SER A 887 -24.32 -3.59 -9.85
N ARG A 888 -24.56 -4.45 -8.85
CA ARG A 888 -25.92 -4.91 -8.51
C ARG A 888 -26.01 -5.32 -7.05
N VAL A 889 -27.20 -5.11 -6.46
CA VAL A 889 -27.57 -5.65 -5.15
C VAL A 889 -28.85 -6.46 -5.30
N PHE A 890 -28.89 -7.67 -4.73
CA PHE A 890 -30.09 -8.50 -4.69
C PHE A 890 -30.06 -9.44 -3.48
N ASP A 891 -31.23 -9.89 -3.03
CA ASP A 891 -31.34 -10.82 -1.90
C ASP A 891 -31.79 -12.20 -2.41
N HIS A 892 -31.19 -13.26 -1.85
CA HIS A 892 -31.62 -14.64 -2.08
C HIS A 892 -31.57 -15.40 -0.77
N ALA A 893 -32.71 -15.98 -0.37
CA ALA A 893 -32.83 -16.85 0.82
C ALA A 893 -32.17 -16.31 2.11
N GLY A 894 -32.27 -15.00 2.37
CA GLY A 894 -31.70 -14.36 3.57
C GLY A 894 -30.26 -13.88 3.41
N THR A 895 -29.63 -14.06 2.26
CA THR A 895 -28.30 -13.51 1.93
C THR A 895 -28.43 -12.34 0.97
N ARG A 896 -27.78 -11.21 1.29
CA ARG A 896 -27.68 -10.05 0.41
C ARG A 896 -26.40 -10.10 -0.42
N PHE A 897 -26.55 -10.20 -1.73
CA PHE A 897 -25.48 -10.19 -2.71
C PHE A 897 -25.15 -8.79 -3.17
N VAL A 898 -23.87 -8.48 -3.29
CA VAL A 898 -23.35 -7.23 -3.84
C VAL A 898 -22.29 -7.55 -4.89
N THR A 899 -22.59 -7.30 -6.15
CA THR A 899 -21.61 -7.45 -7.23
C THR A 899 -21.03 -6.09 -7.60
N LEU A 900 -19.71 -5.98 -7.66
CA LEU A 900 -18.98 -4.74 -7.94
C LEU A 900 -18.12 -4.88 -9.21
N ASN A 901 -17.90 -3.76 -9.89
CA ASN A 901 -17.03 -3.66 -11.05
C ASN A 901 -15.59 -3.35 -10.62
N SER A 902 -14.67 -4.27 -10.91
CA SER A 902 -13.23 -4.07 -10.73
C SER A 902 -12.47 -4.08 -12.06
N SER A 903 -13.14 -3.96 -13.21
CA SER A 903 -12.55 -4.06 -14.55
C SER A 903 -11.33 -3.15 -14.80
N ALA A 904 -11.22 -2.03 -14.07
CA ALA A 904 -10.09 -1.12 -14.15
C ALA A 904 -8.92 -1.48 -13.21
N GLY A 905 -8.97 -2.65 -12.56
CA GLY A 905 -8.01 -3.06 -11.51
C GLY A 905 -8.22 -2.37 -10.16
N SER A 906 -9.27 -1.55 -10.03
CA SER A 906 -9.67 -0.79 -8.82
C SER A 906 -11.18 -0.61 -8.81
N LEU A 907 -11.77 -0.50 -7.61
CA LEU A 907 -13.20 -0.22 -7.44
C LEU A 907 -13.51 1.23 -7.84
N ARG A 908 -12.82 2.23 -7.28
CA ARG A 908 -12.99 3.64 -7.68
C ARG A 908 -12.60 3.90 -9.12
N GLY A 909 -11.54 3.24 -9.60
CA GLY A 909 -11.17 3.31 -11.03
C GLY A 909 -12.30 2.89 -11.96
N SER A 910 -13.21 2.03 -11.48
CA SER A 910 -14.38 1.56 -12.20
C SER A 910 -15.68 2.33 -11.88
N GLY A 911 -15.62 3.29 -10.94
CA GLY A 911 -16.72 4.15 -10.48
C GLY A 911 -16.78 4.22 -8.95
N PHE A 912 -16.78 5.41 -8.34
CA PHE A 912 -16.81 5.57 -6.88
C PHE A 912 -18.19 5.34 -6.25
N ASP A 913 -19.26 5.55 -7.02
CA ASP A 913 -20.65 5.30 -6.62
C ASP A 913 -20.87 3.87 -6.11
N GLN A 914 -20.12 2.89 -6.63
CA GLN A 914 -20.18 1.51 -6.18
C GLN A 914 -19.51 1.27 -4.81
N VAL A 915 -18.50 2.08 -4.46
CA VAL A 915 -17.86 2.01 -3.13
C VAL A 915 -18.85 2.51 -2.08
N GLU A 916 -19.54 3.61 -2.38
CA GLU A 916 -20.63 4.08 -1.53
C GLU A 916 -21.82 3.11 -1.49
N LEU A 917 -22.13 2.45 -2.63
CA LEU A 917 -23.15 1.41 -2.69
C LEU A 917 -22.80 0.27 -1.72
N LEU A 918 -21.57 -0.20 -1.71
CA LEU A 918 -21.13 -1.24 -0.78
C LEU A 918 -21.33 -0.79 0.68
N ARG A 919 -20.85 0.41 1.04
CA ARG A 919 -21.00 0.95 2.40
C ARG A 919 -22.47 1.03 2.83
N ARG A 920 -23.32 1.64 2.01
CA ARG A 920 -24.77 1.73 2.28
C ARG A 920 -25.43 0.37 2.36
N THR A 921 -24.99 -0.58 1.53
CA THR A 921 -25.54 -1.94 1.51
C THR A 921 -25.22 -2.69 2.79
N LEU A 922 -23.97 -2.65 3.26
CA LEU A 922 -23.58 -3.26 4.53
C LEU A 922 -24.34 -2.65 5.72
N ASP A 923 -24.55 -1.34 5.73
CA ASP A 923 -25.35 -0.69 6.79
C ASP A 923 -26.82 -1.08 6.75
N SER A 924 -27.40 -1.15 5.55
CA SER A 924 -28.78 -1.63 5.39
C SER A 924 -28.94 -3.10 5.80
N ALA A 925 -27.99 -3.96 5.42
CA ALA A 925 -27.97 -5.37 5.78
C ALA A 925 -27.79 -5.55 7.29
N ALA A 926 -27.02 -4.70 7.95
CA ALA A 926 -26.82 -4.75 9.40
C ALA A 926 -28.13 -4.47 10.15
N ALA A 927 -28.94 -3.53 9.64
CA ALA A 927 -30.20 -3.13 10.25
C ALA A 927 -31.38 -4.06 9.91
N ASP A 928 -31.31 -4.79 8.79
CA ASP A 928 -32.41 -5.61 8.28
C ASP A 928 -32.43 -7.01 8.92
N PRO A 929 -33.45 -7.38 9.72
CA PRO A 929 -33.53 -8.69 10.37
C PRO A 929 -33.83 -9.84 9.38
N ALA A 930 -34.27 -9.55 8.15
CA ALA A 930 -34.47 -10.57 7.12
C ALA A 930 -33.17 -11.00 6.44
N VAL A 931 -32.09 -10.22 6.60
CA VAL A 931 -30.77 -10.53 6.08
C VAL A 931 -29.93 -11.15 7.18
N GLY A 932 -29.56 -12.42 7.01
CA GLY A 932 -28.66 -13.16 7.90
C GLY A 932 -27.19 -13.09 7.47
N SER A 933 -26.92 -12.84 6.19
CA SER A 933 -25.56 -12.83 5.62
C SER A 933 -25.40 -11.85 4.46
N VAL A 934 -24.16 -11.48 4.15
CA VAL A 934 -23.78 -10.73 2.94
C VAL A 934 -22.73 -11.48 2.13
N ALA A 935 -22.83 -11.42 0.80
CA ALA A 935 -21.82 -11.94 -0.12
C ALA A 935 -21.41 -10.84 -1.10
N VAL A 936 -20.12 -10.52 -1.14
CA VAL A 936 -19.54 -9.51 -2.03
C VAL A 936 -18.74 -10.21 -3.12
N LEU A 937 -18.96 -9.82 -4.37
CA LEU A 937 -18.31 -10.43 -5.54
C LEU A 937 -17.75 -9.37 -6.48
N PHE A 938 -16.49 -9.53 -6.89
CA PHE A 938 -15.86 -8.76 -7.97
C PHE A 938 -14.62 -9.44 -8.51
N HIS A 939 -14.28 -9.18 -9.76
CA HIS A 939 -13.25 -9.95 -10.45
C HIS A 939 -11.82 -9.92 -9.82
N HIS A 940 -11.22 -8.74 -9.58
CA HIS A 940 -9.84 -8.65 -9.03
C HIS A 940 -9.86 -8.79 -7.50
N PRO A 941 -9.28 -9.83 -6.89
CA PRO A 941 -9.34 -10.00 -5.44
C PRO A 941 -8.56 -8.93 -4.65
N PRO A 942 -8.93 -8.69 -3.37
CA PRO A 942 -8.09 -7.92 -2.45
C PRO A 942 -6.69 -8.52 -2.27
N ARG A 943 -6.56 -9.84 -2.34
CA ARG A 943 -5.29 -10.58 -2.16
C ARG A 943 -5.09 -11.59 -3.29
N ASP A 944 -3.95 -11.48 -3.96
CA ASP A 944 -3.47 -12.53 -4.86
C ASP A 944 -2.61 -13.50 -4.04
N PRO A 945 -2.94 -14.81 -3.98
CA PRO A 945 -2.18 -15.79 -3.21
C PRO A 945 -0.81 -16.12 -3.85
N SER A 946 -0.62 -15.82 -5.13
CA SER A 946 0.65 -16.08 -5.82
C SER A 946 1.79 -15.20 -5.29
N PRO A 947 3.06 -15.60 -5.42
CA PRO A 947 4.18 -14.75 -5.02
C PRO A 947 4.33 -13.48 -5.89
N ALA A 948 3.74 -13.44 -7.09
CA ALA A 948 3.81 -12.29 -7.99
C ALA A 948 2.91 -11.13 -7.53
N LYS A 949 1.81 -11.43 -6.81
CA LYS A 949 0.80 -10.46 -6.37
C LYS A 949 0.27 -9.58 -7.52
N ALA A 950 0.29 -10.08 -8.75
CA ALA A 950 0.05 -9.32 -9.96
C ALA A 950 -1.44 -9.18 -10.31
N SER A 951 -2.29 -10.02 -9.69
CA SER A 951 -3.71 -10.17 -10.03
C SER A 951 -4.63 -9.71 -8.90
N GLN A 952 -4.19 -8.77 -8.06
CA GLN A 952 -5.00 -8.21 -6.97
C GLN A 952 -5.42 -6.77 -7.27
N LEU A 953 -6.36 -6.22 -6.50
CA LEU A 953 -6.69 -4.80 -6.53
C LEU A 953 -5.41 -3.96 -6.45
N GLY A 954 -5.24 -3.09 -7.45
CA GLY A 954 -4.06 -2.24 -7.59
C GLY A 954 -3.99 -1.17 -6.49
N ASP A 955 -5.15 -0.69 -6.02
CA ASP A 955 -5.23 0.17 -4.84
C ASP A 955 -5.28 -0.69 -3.57
N ARG A 956 -4.17 -0.68 -2.83
CA ARG A 956 -4.04 -1.49 -1.60
C ARG A 956 -4.86 -0.95 -0.43
N LYS A 957 -5.18 0.35 -0.40
CA LYS A 957 -6.08 0.92 0.62
C LYS A 957 -7.52 0.50 0.35
N GLU A 958 -7.94 0.36 -0.91
CA GLU A 958 -9.25 -0.23 -1.25
C GLU A 958 -9.37 -1.67 -0.77
N ALA A 959 -8.33 -2.49 -0.99
CA ALA A 959 -8.29 -3.85 -0.50
C ALA A 959 -8.44 -3.91 1.03
N ALA A 960 -7.68 -3.09 1.77
CA ALA A 960 -7.79 -3.00 3.23
C ALA A 960 -9.18 -2.52 3.68
N LEU A 961 -9.77 -1.52 3.00
CA LEU A 961 -11.08 -0.97 3.32
C LEU A 961 -12.18 -2.02 3.20
N VAL A 962 -12.19 -2.79 2.11
CA VAL A 962 -13.18 -3.84 1.88
C VAL A 962 -13.01 -4.98 2.89
N GLU A 963 -11.76 -5.39 3.16
CA GLU A 963 -11.48 -6.41 4.18
C GLU A 963 -11.99 -5.98 5.56
N GLN A 964 -11.66 -4.75 5.95
CA GLN A 964 -12.09 -4.17 7.21
C GLN A 964 -13.62 -4.08 7.30
N TRP A 965 -14.30 -3.59 6.26
CA TRP A 965 -15.76 -3.42 6.31
C TRP A 965 -16.52 -4.74 6.44
N LEU A 966 -16.03 -5.82 5.81
CA LEU A 966 -16.64 -7.14 5.96
C LEU A 966 -16.39 -7.75 7.34
N ALA A 967 -15.17 -7.64 7.85
CA ALA A 967 -14.84 -8.08 9.20
C ALA A 967 -15.63 -7.29 10.26
N ASP A 968 -15.70 -5.96 10.14
CA ASP A 968 -16.47 -5.09 11.03
C ASP A 968 -17.97 -5.39 10.95
N PHE A 969 -18.49 -5.69 9.76
CA PHE A 969 -19.88 -6.12 9.59
C PHE A 969 -20.13 -7.42 10.36
N GLN A 970 -19.31 -8.44 10.16
CA GLN A 970 -19.44 -9.74 10.82
C GLN A 970 -19.32 -9.61 12.35
N HIS A 971 -18.27 -8.96 12.85
CA HIS A 971 -18.05 -8.80 14.30
C HIS A 971 -19.15 -7.98 14.99
N ARG A 972 -19.63 -6.90 14.36
CA ARG A 972 -20.64 -6.02 14.95
C ARG A 972 -22.03 -6.63 14.95
N THR A 973 -22.36 -7.45 13.95
CA THR A 973 -23.73 -7.95 13.75
C THR A 973 -23.89 -9.43 14.11
N GLY A 974 -22.80 -10.21 14.07
CA GLY A 974 -22.77 -11.66 14.13
C GLY A 974 -23.28 -12.36 12.86
N LYS A 975 -23.63 -11.60 11.82
CA LYS A 975 -24.14 -12.10 10.53
C LYS A 975 -23.00 -12.66 9.67
N GLY A 976 -23.34 -13.54 8.72
CA GLY A 976 -22.36 -14.08 7.79
C GLY A 976 -21.82 -13.04 6.82
N ALA A 977 -20.54 -13.14 6.46
CA ALA A 977 -19.91 -12.37 5.38
C ALA A 977 -19.07 -13.31 4.51
N LEU A 978 -19.06 -13.09 3.21
CA LEU A 978 -18.27 -13.85 2.22
C LEU A 978 -17.75 -12.91 1.15
N MET A 979 -16.50 -13.11 0.73
CA MET A 979 -15.93 -12.50 -0.47
C MET A 979 -15.63 -13.56 -1.53
N VAL A 980 -16.06 -13.34 -2.77
CA VAL A 980 -15.72 -14.20 -3.91
C VAL A 980 -15.13 -13.38 -5.06
N ASN A 981 -14.03 -13.85 -5.62
CA ASN A 981 -13.29 -13.18 -6.69
C ASN A 981 -12.80 -14.18 -7.77
N GLY A 982 -12.18 -13.69 -8.85
CA GLY A 982 -11.54 -14.47 -9.92
C GLY A 982 -10.14 -13.97 -10.27
N HIS A 983 -9.85 -13.81 -11.57
CA HIS A 983 -8.69 -13.10 -12.15
C HIS A 983 -7.31 -13.78 -12.01
N VAL A 984 -6.97 -14.26 -10.81
CA VAL A 984 -5.67 -14.88 -10.50
C VAL A 984 -5.42 -16.12 -11.35
N GLY A 985 -6.49 -16.84 -11.70
CA GLY A 985 -6.43 -18.13 -12.39
C GLY A 985 -5.92 -19.27 -11.52
N THR A 986 -6.25 -19.21 -10.23
CA THR A 986 -5.91 -20.20 -9.21
C THR A 986 -7.11 -20.38 -8.29
N PHE A 987 -7.51 -21.64 -8.06
CA PHE A 987 -8.47 -21.97 -7.01
C PHE A 987 -7.82 -21.80 -5.64
N HIS A 988 -8.35 -20.90 -4.82
CA HIS A 988 -7.79 -20.62 -3.51
C HIS A 988 -8.87 -20.15 -2.55
N ALA A 989 -8.66 -20.42 -1.26
CA ALA A 989 -9.46 -19.83 -0.21
C ALA A 989 -8.60 -19.54 1.02
N ASP A 990 -8.80 -18.38 1.62
CA ASP A 990 -8.21 -17.97 2.89
C ASP A 990 -9.29 -17.31 3.77
N ARG A 991 -8.94 -17.00 5.01
CA ARG A 991 -9.82 -16.27 5.94
C ARG A 991 -9.10 -15.08 6.53
N VAL A 992 -9.76 -13.93 6.54
CA VAL A 992 -9.24 -12.69 7.10
C VAL A 992 -10.22 -12.17 8.12
N ASP A 993 -9.79 -12.12 9.38
CA ASP A 993 -10.59 -11.63 10.52
C ASP A 993 -12.02 -12.23 10.53
N GLY A 994 -12.11 -13.56 10.41
CA GLY A 994 -13.38 -14.32 10.44
C GLY A 994 -14.08 -14.51 9.08
N VAL A 995 -13.77 -13.68 8.09
CA VAL A 995 -14.46 -13.66 6.79
C VAL A 995 -13.74 -14.57 5.77
N PRO A 996 -14.43 -15.55 5.15
CA PRO A 996 -13.87 -16.33 4.05
C PRO A 996 -13.69 -15.50 2.77
N TYR A 997 -12.53 -15.63 2.15
CA TYR A 997 -12.18 -15.07 0.84
C TYR A 997 -11.90 -16.22 -0.12
N VAL A 998 -12.70 -16.33 -1.17
CA VAL A 998 -12.62 -17.42 -2.14
C VAL A 998 -12.27 -16.86 -3.51
N VAL A 999 -11.17 -17.35 -4.08
CA VAL A 999 -10.77 -17.05 -5.47
C VAL A 999 -11.16 -18.25 -6.33
N ASN A 1000 -12.09 -18.04 -7.24
CA ASN A 1000 -12.44 -18.99 -8.28
C ASN A 1000 -11.31 -19.02 -9.33
N GLY A 1001 -10.88 -20.22 -9.72
CA GLY A 1001 -9.85 -20.39 -10.74
C GLY A 1001 -10.42 -20.31 -12.16
N ASN A 1002 -9.59 -20.69 -13.15
CA ASN A 1002 -9.96 -20.56 -14.55
C ASN A 1002 -11.00 -21.59 -14.99
N SER A 1003 -12.05 -21.13 -15.66
CA SER A 1003 -13.05 -22.00 -16.28
C SER A 1003 -12.74 -22.35 -17.74
N GLY A 1004 -11.91 -21.56 -18.44
CA GLY A 1004 -11.54 -21.86 -19.83
C GLY A 1004 -10.04 -21.84 -20.11
N LYS A 1005 -9.37 -20.74 -19.75
CA LYS A 1005 -7.95 -20.54 -20.05
C LYS A 1005 -7.03 -21.41 -19.16
N ASN A 1006 -5.77 -21.53 -19.56
CA ASN A 1006 -4.79 -22.30 -18.78
C ASN A 1006 -4.56 -21.67 -17.39
N PRO A 1007 -4.44 -22.47 -16.31
CA PRO A 1007 -4.21 -21.97 -14.94
C PRO A 1007 -2.85 -21.28 -14.76
N SER A 1008 -2.77 -20.37 -13.79
CA SER A 1008 -1.59 -19.52 -13.56
C SER A 1008 -0.60 -20.07 -12.52
N THR A 1009 -0.95 -21.13 -11.80
CA THR A 1009 -0.14 -21.73 -10.71
C THR A 1009 0.07 -23.24 -10.91
N PRO A 1010 0.94 -23.90 -10.11
CA PRO A 1010 1.04 -25.36 -10.08
C PRO A 1010 -0.27 -26.04 -9.68
N ALA A 1011 -0.49 -27.28 -10.14
CA ALA A 1011 -1.75 -28.00 -9.94
C ALA A 1011 -2.08 -28.26 -8.46
N GLU A 1012 -1.05 -28.58 -7.67
CA GLU A 1012 -1.10 -28.79 -6.23
C GLU A 1012 -1.33 -27.50 -5.42
N GLN A 1013 -1.28 -26.33 -6.07
CA GLN A 1013 -1.54 -25.01 -5.45
C GLN A 1013 -2.83 -24.36 -5.97
N GLY A 1014 -3.70 -25.13 -6.62
CA GLY A 1014 -4.97 -24.64 -7.18
C GLY A 1014 -4.93 -24.28 -8.66
N GLY A 1015 -3.82 -24.56 -9.34
CA GLY A 1015 -3.68 -24.35 -10.77
C GLY A 1015 -4.32 -25.47 -11.60
N PHE A 1016 -5.65 -25.49 -11.68
CA PHE A 1016 -6.42 -26.38 -12.55
C PHE A 1016 -7.61 -25.62 -13.14
N THR A 1017 -8.25 -26.20 -14.16
CA THR A 1017 -9.49 -25.62 -14.73
C THR A 1017 -10.74 -26.19 -14.07
N GLY A 1018 -11.79 -25.39 -13.92
CA GLY A 1018 -13.02 -25.82 -13.24
C GLY A 1018 -13.99 -24.68 -12.93
N TRP A 1019 -14.79 -24.86 -11.88
CA TRP A 1019 -15.72 -23.86 -11.37
C TRP A 1019 -15.98 -24.11 -9.87
N THR A 1020 -16.63 -23.17 -9.19
CA THR A 1020 -16.93 -23.27 -7.75
C THR A 1020 -18.43 -23.34 -7.51
N GLU A 1021 -18.88 -24.24 -6.66
CA GLU A 1021 -20.25 -24.28 -6.14
C GLU A 1021 -20.27 -23.93 -4.66
N PHE A 1022 -21.22 -23.12 -4.23
CA PHE A 1022 -21.40 -22.75 -2.83
C PHE A 1022 -22.70 -23.33 -2.29
N GLY A 1023 -22.60 -24.06 -1.18
CA GLY A 1023 -23.74 -24.47 -0.37
C GLY A 1023 -23.95 -23.48 0.77
N VAL A 1024 -25.19 -23.02 0.96
CA VAL A 1024 -25.50 -21.98 1.95
C VAL A 1024 -26.55 -22.45 2.95
N ASP A 1025 -26.23 -22.36 4.23
CA ASP A 1025 -27.14 -22.47 5.37
C ASP A 1025 -27.42 -21.07 5.96
N PRO A 1026 -28.64 -20.51 5.82
CA PRO A 1026 -28.92 -19.15 6.27
C PRO A 1026 -28.70 -18.94 7.78
N VAL A 1027 -27.87 -17.95 8.13
CA VAL A 1027 -27.64 -17.56 9.53
C VAL A 1027 -28.93 -17.07 10.18
N THR A 1028 -29.31 -17.72 11.28
CA THR A 1028 -30.50 -17.35 12.04
C THR A 1028 -30.22 -16.19 13.01
N GLY A 1029 -31.26 -15.48 13.43
CA GLY A 1029 -31.15 -14.41 14.43
C GLY A 1029 -30.47 -14.85 15.75
N PRO A 1030 -30.79 -16.02 16.33
CA PRO A 1030 -30.10 -16.55 17.50
C PRO A 1030 -28.61 -16.86 17.28
N GLU A 1031 -28.22 -17.40 16.13
CA GLU A 1031 -26.81 -17.67 15.80
C GLU A 1031 -26.02 -16.36 15.66
N ALA A 1032 -26.59 -15.37 14.96
CA ALA A 1032 -25.98 -14.05 14.87
C ALA A 1032 -25.86 -13.38 16.25
N GLU A 1033 -26.86 -13.50 17.11
CA GLU A 1033 -26.79 -13.01 18.48
C GLU A 1033 -25.68 -13.70 19.30
N GLN A 1034 -25.50 -15.01 19.10
CA GLN A 1034 -24.45 -15.78 19.75
C GLN A 1034 -23.06 -15.35 19.28
N ALA A 1035 -22.83 -15.27 17.97
CA ALA A 1035 -21.57 -14.83 17.39
C ALA A 1035 -21.22 -13.40 17.81
N ARG A 1036 -22.22 -12.49 17.88
CA ARG A 1036 -21.99 -11.11 18.34
C ARG A 1036 -21.56 -11.01 19.81
N ARG A 1037 -21.96 -11.97 20.66
CA ARG A 1037 -21.57 -11.98 22.08
C ARG A 1037 -20.15 -12.48 22.30
N ASP A 1038 -19.64 -13.30 21.39
CA ASP A 1038 -18.28 -13.81 21.40
C ASP A 1038 -17.62 -13.65 20.03
N PRO A 1039 -17.22 -12.41 19.65
CA PRO A 1039 -16.76 -12.11 18.30
C PRO A 1039 -15.41 -12.74 17.94
N LEU A 1040 -14.73 -13.38 18.89
CA LEU A 1040 -13.47 -14.10 18.67
C LEU A 1040 -13.67 -15.62 18.61
N ALA A 1041 -14.88 -16.10 18.89
CA ALA A 1041 -15.25 -17.48 18.61
C ALA A 1041 -15.45 -17.66 17.10
N GLU A 1042 -15.47 -18.92 16.68
CA GLU A 1042 -15.86 -19.28 15.33
C GLU A 1042 -17.23 -18.65 14.99
N GLY A 1043 -17.25 -17.90 13.88
CA GLY A 1043 -18.48 -17.33 13.34
C GLY A 1043 -19.48 -18.42 12.92
N PRO A 1044 -20.71 -18.06 12.54
CA PRO A 1044 -21.68 -19.07 12.10
C PRO A 1044 -21.13 -19.82 10.88
N GLU A 1045 -21.13 -21.15 10.91
CA GLU A 1045 -20.82 -21.99 9.75
C GLU A 1045 -22.02 -21.95 8.79
N TRP A 1046 -22.02 -20.99 7.87
CA TRP A 1046 -23.17 -20.68 7.03
C TRP A 1046 -22.92 -20.94 5.54
N VAL A 1047 -21.66 -21.15 5.15
CA VAL A 1047 -21.27 -21.35 3.76
C VAL A 1047 -20.15 -22.37 3.63
N ALA A 1048 -20.26 -23.24 2.62
CA ALA A 1048 -19.22 -24.15 2.18
C ALA A 1048 -19.03 -24.01 0.66
N ALA A 1049 -17.81 -24.23 0.18
CA ALA A 1049 -17.40 -24.16 -1.21
C ALA A 1049 -16.90 -25.53 -1.69
N GLU A 1050 -17.38 -25.94 -2.86
CA GLU A 1050 -16.93 -27.12 -3.58
C GLU A 1050 -16.21 -26.67 -4.86
N PHE A 1051 -14.91 -26.96 -4.95
CA PHE A 1051 -14.11 -26.67 -6.13
C PHE A 1051 -14.21 -27.83 -7.12
N HIS A 1052 -15.06 -27.65 -8.12
CA HIS A 1052 -15.32 -28.60 -9.19
C HIS A 1052 -14.21 -28.53 -10.25
N ALA A 1053 -13.15 -29.31 -10.06
CA ALA A 1053 -12.14 -29.49 -11.10
C ALA A 1053 -12.74 -30.16 -12.34
N HIS A 1054 -12.40 -29.71 -13.54
CA HIS A 1054 -12.70 -30.46 -14.77
C HIS A 1054 -11.98 -31.82 -14.74
N VAL A 1055 -12.70 -32.89 -15.10
CA VAL A 1055 -12.17 -34.25 -15.12
C VAL A 1055 -12.37 -34.88 -16.49
N ASP A 1056 -11.29 -35.21 -17.19
CA ASP A 1056 -11.35 -36.07 -18.38
C ASP A 1056 -11.19 -37.55 -17.99
N ARG A 1057 -10.33 -37.81 -17.01
CA ARG A 1057 -10.13 -39.14 -16.40
C ARG A 1057 -9.78 -38.97 -14.94
N LEU A 1058 -10.32 -39.86 -14.11
CA LEU A 1058 -9.98 -40.00 -12.69
C LEU A 1058 -9.33 -41.36 -12.45
N ALA A 1059 -8.22 -41.39 -11.71
CA ALA A 1059 -7.50 -42.60 -11.34
C ALA A 1059 -7.31 -42.65 -9.83
N LEU A 1060 -7.69 -43.78 -9.22
CA LEU A 1060 -7.45 -44.08 -7.81
C LEU A 1060 -6.35 -45.13 -7.69
N THR A 1061 -5.29 -44.79 -6.97
CA THR A 1061 -4.16 -45.67 -6.68
C THR A 1061 -4.20 -46.09 -5.22
N ALA A 1062 -4.46 -47.37 -4.98
CA ALA A 1062 -4.47 -47.99 -3.66
C ALA A 1062 -3.75 -49.34 -3.70
N PRO A 1063 -3.11 -49.77 -2.61
CA PRO A 1063 -2.51 -51.10 -2.51
C PRO A 1063 -3.59 -52.19 -2.57
N ALA A 1064 -3.26 -53.32 -3.19
CA ALA A 1064 -4.17 -54.47 -3.25
C ALA A 1064 -4.44 -55.08 -1.87
N THR A 1065 -3.48 -54.98 -0.94
CA THR A 1065 -3.56 -55.51 0.42
C THR A 1065 -3.01 -54.51 1.44
N VAL A 1066 -3.66 -54.40 2.60
CA VAL A 1066 -3.17 -53.60 3.75
C VAL A 1066 -3.16 -54.46 5.02
N PRO A 1067 -1.99 -54.63 5.68
CA PRO A 1067 -1.91 -55.36 6.93
C PRO A 1067 -2.46 -54.55 8.11
N VAL A 1068 -3.10 -55.23 9.06
CA VAL A 1068 -3.57 -54.61 10.30
C VAL A 1068 -2.41 -53.96 11.05
N GLY A 1069 -2.62 -52.71 11.48
CA GLY A 1069 -1.63 -51.94 12.24
C GLY A 1069 -0.60 -51.17 11.40
N ALA A 1070 -0.56 -51.36 10.08
CA ALA A 1070 0.33 -50.63 9.18
C ALA A 1070 -0.46 -49.73 8.22
N PRO A 1071 -0.49 -48.40 8.42
CA PRO A 1071 -1.13 -47.47 7.49
C PRO A 1071 -0.52 -47.56 6.09
N ALA A 1072 -1.37 -47.50 5.07
CA ALA A 1072 -0.96 -47.45 3.68
C ALA A 1072 -1.46 -46.19 2.98
N ARG A 1073 -0.65 -45.63 2.08
CA ARG A 1073 -1.02 -44.42 1.34
C ARG A 1073 -1.93 -44.76 0.16
N VAL A 1074 -3.02 -44.01 0.03
CA VAL A 1074 -3.92 -44.00 -1.12
C VAL A 1074 -3.85 -42.61 -1.75
N THR A 1075 -3.78 -42.55 -3.08
CA THR A 1075 -3.72 -41.30 -3.83
C THR A 1075 -4.70 -41.34 -4.99
N ALA A 1076 -5.33 -40.21 -5.30
CA ALA A 1076 -6.13 -40.05 -6.50
C ALA A 1076 -5.58 -38.92 -7.37
N THR A 1077 -5.78 -39.04 -8.69
CA THR A 1077 -5.26 -38.10 -9.67
C THR A 1077 -6.23 -37.99 -10.82
N LEU A 1078 -6.50 -36.75 -11.26
CA LEU A 1078 -7.32 -36.45 -12.42
C LEU A 1078 -6.46 -35.90 -13.56
N THR A 1079 -6.93 -36.06 -14.80
CA THR A 1079 -6.34 -35.41 -15.98
C THR A 1079 -7.31 -34.41 -16.60
N GLN A 1080 -6.76 -33.31 -17.12
CA GLN A 1080 -7.50 -32.24 -17.81
C GLN A 1080 -7.05 -32.11 -19.27
N PRO A 1081 -7.74 -31.30 -20.09
CA PRO A 1081 -7.33 -31.02 -21.47
C PRO A 1081 -5.88 -30.52 -21.55
N GLY A 1082 -5.19 -30.90 -22.63
CA GLY A 1082 -3.74 -30.66 -22.78
C GLY A 1082 -2.83 -31.62 -22.00
N GLY A 1083 -3.41 -32.60 -21.26
CA GLY A 1083 -2.64 -33.63 -20.54
C GLY A 1083 -2.18 -33.23 -19.14
N ARG A 1084 -2.68 -32.10 -18.61
CA ARG A 1084 -2.38 -31.65 -17.25
C ARG A 1084 -2.86 -32.68 -16.22
N THR A 1085 -2.00 -33.02 -15.28
CA THR A 1085 -2.27 -33.98 -14.21
C THR A 1085 -2.45 -33.21 -12.90
N VAL A 1086 -3.58 -33.42 -12.21
CA VAL A 1086 -3.93 -32.70 -10.99
C VAL A 1086 -4.14 -33.71 -9.85
N PRO A 1087 -3.46 -33.55 -8.70
CA PRO A 1087 -3.70 -34.40 -7.55
C PRO A 1087 -5.11 -34.14 -6.98
N VAL A 1088 -5.82 -35.20 -6.59
CA VAL A 1088 -7.08 -35.06 -5.86
C VAL A 1088 -6.76 -34.89 -4.38
N ALA A 1089 -6.42 -33.65 -4.04
CA ALA A 1089 -6.13 -33.15 -2.71
C ALA A 1089 -6.46 -31.66 -2.69
N ALA A 1090 -6.56 -31.06 -1.49
CA ALA A 1090 -6.79 -29.62 -1.34
C ALA A 1090 -5.87 -28.82 -2.29
N PRO A 1091 -6.41 -27.87 -3.08
CA PRO A 1091 -7.77 -27.32 -2.97
C PRO A 1091 -8.86 -28.05 -3.77
N VAL A 1092 -8.57 -29.15 -4.51
CA VAL A 1092 -9.62 -29.92 -5.21
C VAL A 1092 -10.59 -30.54 -4.21
N SER A 1093 -11.89 -30.27 -4.38
CA SER A 1093 -12.95 -30.95 -3.63
C SER A 1093 -13.23 -32.32 -4.22
N ALA A 1094 -13.49 -33.30 -3.35
CA ALA A 1094 -13.79 -34.67 -3.74
C ALA A 1094 -14.76 -35.29 -2.75
N ASP A 1095 -15.62 -36.20 -3.22
CA ASP A 1095 -16.49 -37.02 -2.37
C ASP A 1095 -15.87 -38.41 -2.20
N TRP A 1096 -15.42 -38.73 -1.00
CA TRP A 1096 -14.85 -40.02 -0.65
C TRP A 1096 -15.90 -40.90 0.04
N ALA A 1097 -16.14 -42.07 -0.53
CA ALA A 1097 -17.11 -43.03 0.00
C ALA A 1097 -16.50 -44.42 0.18
N GLY A 1098 -16.98 -45.14 1.18
CA GLY A 1098 -16.53 -46.49 1.51
C GLY A 1098 -17.63 -47.55 1.41
N SER A 1099 -17.25 -48.83 1.39
CA SER A 1099 -18.17 -49.91 1.77
C SER A 1099 -18.62 -49.73 3.23
N PRO A 1100 -19.78 -50.28 3.66
CA PRO A 1100 -20.33 -50.05 5.01
C PRO A 1100 -19.43 -50.45 6.19
N ASN A 1101 -18.37 -51.22 5.92
CA ASN A 1101 -17.35 -51.66 6.86
C ASN A 1101 -16.06 -50.80 6.81
N LEU A 1102 -16.01 -49.73 6.02
CA LEU A 1102 -14.92 -48.76 5.95
C LEU A 1102 -15.38 -47.42 6.52
N HIS A 1103 -14.65 -46.89 7.49
CA HIS A 1103 -14.80 -45.51 7.93
C HIS A 1103 -14.08 -44.58 6.95
N VAL A 1104 -14.73 -43.52 6.48
CA VAL A 1104 -14.07 -42.42 5.77
C VAL A 1104 -14.12 -41.20 6.67
N GLY A 1105 -12.96 -40.60 6.96
CA GLY A 1105 -12.84 -39.43 7.81
C GLY A 1105 -11.90 -39.62 9.02
N PRO A 1106 -12.00 -38.74 10.03
CA PRO A 1106 -11.12 -38.73 11.20
C PRO A 1106 -11.37 -39.93 12.12
N ALA A 1107 -10.53 -40.15 13.13
CA ALA A 1107 -10.58 -41.39 13.94
C ALA A 1107 -11.81 -41.45 14.88
N ASP A 1108 -12.28 -40.29 15.30
CA ASP A 1108 -13.56 -40.05 15.95
C ASP A 1108 -14.69 -40.31 14.95
N GLY A 1109 -15.48 -41.36 15.20
CA GLY A 1109 -16.56 -41.80 14.30
C GLY A 1109 -16.40 -43.23 13.80
N VAL A 1110 -15.25 -43.86 14.07
CA VAL A 1110 -15.08 -45.31 13.85
C VAL A 1110 -16.09 -46.10 14.68
N LYS A 1111 -16.93 -46.91 14.01
CA LYS A 1111 -17.96 -47.75 14.63
C LYS A 1111 -17.46 -49.18 14.83
N PRO A 1112 -18.06 -49.98 15.75
CA PRO A 1112 -17.59 -51.34 16.05
C PRO A 1112 -17.57 -52.33 14.88
N TRP A 1113 -18.30 -52.05 13.80
CA TRP A 1113 -18.32 -52.86 12.57
C TRP A 1113 -17.36 -52.39 11.49
N HIS A 1114 -16.73 -51.22 11.65
CA HIS A 1114 -15.68 -50.79 10.74
C HIS A 1114 -14.45 -51.69 10.92
N VAL A 1115 -13.85 -52.11 9.80
CA VAL A 1115 -12.68 -52.99 9.73
C VAL A 1115 -11.44 -52.27 9.20
N ALA A 1116 -11.62 -51.10 8.58
CA ALA A 1116 -10.57 -50.17 8.20
C ALA A 1116 -11.08 -48.71 8.31
N ARG A 1117 -10.15 -47.77 8.27
CA ARG A 1117 -10.38 -46.33 8.22
C ARG A 1117 -9.56 -45.73 7.09
N PHE A 1118 -10.15 -44.87 6.27
CA PHE A 1118 -9.47 -44.01 5.32
C PHE A 1118 -9.64 -42.55 5.73
N ASP A 1119 -8.56 -41.79 5.73
CA ASP A 1119 -8.56 -40.36 6.04
C ASP A 1119 -8.20 -39.56 4.78
N PRO A 1120 -9.18 -38.89 4.14
CA PRO A 1120 -8.93 -38.08 2.95
C PRO A 1120 -7.92 -36.94 3.15
N ALA A 1121 -7.83 -36.38 4.37
CA ALA A 1121 -6.92 -35.27 4.65
C ALA A 1121 -5.45 -35.69 4.64
N THR A 1122 -5.17 -36.95 4.98
CA THR A 1122 -3.80 -37.50 5.02
C THR A 1122 -3.53 -38.49 3.88
N GLY A 1123 -4.57 -38.96 3.20
CA GLY A 1123 -4.50 -40.05 2.23
C GLY A 1123 -4.14 -41.40 2.86
N GLN A 1124 -4.31 -41.57 4.17
CA GLN A 1124 -3.92 -42.80 4.87
C GLN A 1124 -5.10 -43.75 5.06
N LEU A 1125 -4.91 -45.02 4.65
CA LEU A 1125 -5.79 -46.14 4.90
C LEU A 1125 -5.19 -47.05 6.00
N THR A 1126 -5.87 -47.20 7.12
CA THR A 1126 -5.45 -48.05 8.24
C THR A 1126 -6.39 -49.24 8.39
N ALA A 1127 -5.84 -50.46 8.27
CA ALA A 1127 -6.57 -51.68 8.56
C ALA A 1127 -6.65 -51.93 10.08
N MET A 1128 -7.84 -52.20 10.58
CA MET A 1128 -8.11 -52.46 12.01
C MET A 1128 -8.42 -53.93 12.29
N ARG A 1129 -8.97 -54.66 11.30
CA ARG A 1129 -9.27 -56.10 11.41
C ARG A 1129 -8.90 -56.83 10.11
N PRO A 1130 -8.36 -58.06 10.20
CA PRO A 1130 -7.96 -58.82 9.02
C PRO A 1130 -9.13 -59.62 8.44
N GLY A 1131 -8.94 -60.16 7.23
CA GLY A 1131 -9.86 -61.12 6.61
C GLY A 1131 -11.10 -60.52 5.97
N ALA A 1132 -11.16 -59.19 5.84
CA ALA A 1132 -12.24 -58.47 5.19
C ALA A 1132 -11.74 -57.77 3.91
N GLN A 1133 -12.67 -57.47 3.00
CA GLN A 1133 -12.43 -56.55 1.89
C GLN A 1133 -13.16 -55.24 2.15
N VAL A 1134 -12.55 -54.13 1.76
CA VAL A 1134 -13.16 -52.80 1.75
C VAL A 1134 -13.11 -52.22 0.35
N ARG A 1135 -14.17 -51.50 -0.03
CA ARG A 1135 -14.21 -50.73 -1.27
C ARG A 1135 -14.07 -49.26 -0.93
N LEU A 1136 -13.12 -48.58 -1.56
CA LEU A 1136 -12.94 -47.14 -1.47
C LEU A 1136 -13.27 -46.52 -2.83
N VAL A 1137 -13.99 -45.40 -2.79
CA VAL A 1137 -14.50 -44.68 -3.95
C VAL A 1137 -14.11 -43.22 -3.78
N VAL A 1138 -13.70 -42.59 -4.88
CA VAL A 1138 -13.54 -41.14 -4.98
C VAL A 1138 -14.36 -40.64 -6.16
N THR A 1139 -15.12 -39.57 -5.93
CA THR A 1139 -15.86 -38.85 -6.96
C THR A 1139 -15.35 -37.42 -7.03
N VAL A 1140 -15.06 -36.93 -8.23
CA VAL A 1140 -14.69 -35.52 -8.47
C VAL A 1140 -15.53 -35.04 -9.65
N ASN A 1141 -16.31 -33.98 -9.44
CA ASN A 1141 -17.17 -33.37 -10.46
C ASN A 1141 -17.97 -34.43 -11.26
N GLY A 1142 -18.65 -35.33 -10.53
CA GLY A 1142 -19.46 -36.43 -11.08
C GLY A 1142 -18.70 -37.63 -11.67
N VAL A 1143 -17.37 -37.57 -11.83
CA VAL A 1143 -16.55 -38.69 -12.34
C VAL A 1143 -16.06 -39.54 -11.18
N ARG A 1144 -16.24 -40.86 -11.28
CA ARG A 1144 -15.98 -41.83 -10.20
C ARG A 1144 -14.80 -42.76 -10.51
N ALA A 1145 -13.96 -43.01 -9.51
CA ALA A 1145 -12.98 -44.09 -9.50
C ALA A 1145 -13.09 -44.91 -8.21
N GLU A 1146 -12.81 -46.21 -8.28
CA GLU A 1146 -12.91 -47.09 -7.11
C GLU A 1146 -11.81 -48.15 -7.06
N ALA A 1147 -11.49 -48.59 -5.85
CA ALA A 1147 -10.50 -49.63 -5.56
C ALA A 1147 -11.05 -50.59 -4.50
N THR A 1148 -10.75 -51.88 -4.65
CA THR A 1148 -11.05 -52.90 -3.64
C THR A 1148 -9.74 -53.30 -2.96
N ILE A 1149 -9.69 -53.17 -1.63
CA ILE A 1149 -8.53 -53.46 -0.81
C ILE A 1149 -8.82 -54.65 0.10
N THR A 1150 -7.91 -55.63 0.14
CA THR A 1150 -8.01 -56.78 1.04
C THR A 1150 -7.22 -56.51 2.32
N LEU A 1151 -7.84 -56.68 3.49
CA LEU A 1151 -7.21 -56.46 4.77
C LEU A 1151 -6.56 -57.77 5.27
N THR A 1152 -5.25 -57.76 5.48
CA THR A 1152 -4.49 -58.95 5.88
C THR A 1152 -4.10 -58.90 7.35
N ALA A 1153 -3.80 -60.05 7.95
CA ALA A 1153 -3.20 -60.09 9.28
C ALA A 1153 -1.88 -59.32 9.29
N ALA A 1154 -1.51 -58.78 10.46
CA ALA A 1154 -0.16 -58.25 10.67
C ALA A 1154 0.86 -59.35 10.36
N ALA A 1155 1.98 -58.99 9.73
CA ALA A 1155 3.04 -59.94 9.44
C ALA A 1155 3.54 -60.56 10.76
N PRO A 1156 3.66 -61.89 10.87
CA PRO A 1156 4.20 -62.53 12.07
C PRO A 1156 5.70 -62.22 12.16
N GLY A 1157 6.09 -61.20 12.92
CA GLY A 1157 7.50 -60.85 13.11
C GLY A 1157 7.84 -59.52 13.79
N GLU A 1158 6.94 -58.55 13.83
CA GLU A 1158 7.22 -57.26 14.49
C GLU A 1158 6.16 -56.97 15.57
N ALA A 1159 6.47 -57.39 16.79
CA ALA A 1159 5.81 -56.85 17.98
C ALA A 1159 6.40 -55.44 18.26
N PRO A 1160 5.58 -54.41 18.52
CA PRO A 1160 6.11 -53.14 18.99
C PRO A 1160 6.72 -53.32 20.39
N ALA A 1161 7.93 -52.78 20.61
CA ALA A 1161 8.50 -52.65 21.94
C ALA A 1161 7.60 -51.71 22.77
N ALA A 1162 7.30 -52.14 24.00
CA ALA A 1162 6.39 -51.50 24.94
C ALA A 1162 6.84 -50.10 25.40
#